data_AF-H9UFH9-F1
#
_entry.id   AF-H9UFH9-F1
#
_cell.length_a   1.000
_cell.length_b   1.000
_cell.length_c   1.000
_cell.angle_alpha   90.00
_cell.angle_beta   90.00
_cell.angle_gamma   90.00
#
_symmetry.space_group_name_H-M   'P 1'
#
loop_
_entity.id
_entity.type
_entity.pdbx_description
1 polymer ?
#
loop_
_entity_poly.entity_id
_entity_poly.type
_entity_poly.pdbx_seq_one_letter_code
_entity_poly.pdbx_strand_id
1 'polypeptide(L)'
;MDEEKNERARNKNRVYVIDRECYVIYMGKADRKYRPFLRIGTSAFIPRDIRRHIGSVVLTDRMTGNYFLEADCLEKPVSHHMHYVGSPDLVDAVRHFIRNEQIADQPLGPPTDVEKEEGGRVVFYGDGNLRAFLDGHRLFDLFESEKRDRHSLYQLQRVHDIVNGLRGAYRAQDLAGTGFVLLPNGAPLLFDNGVLQSVYLDEATVEHTAYAMLPLGLLQRFSGSGRRDAVLNVCKWHKTRTEALEFVLADNAGSADPDSPVGQADALLHLMEQAGVACRNVAGVVLRPDIPGLSCIPQELGLQMHDRLAPPAECVLQPPEGCDWRGAVHPPLLQEVLYRLGTTATAKSLQTAQTALQRIMGKEARDQLKNYAELSEEERRQQIRKISEDADHIVQLTVRLWAWNQRELGQEVADAAMLAGEIETAHRLVRMPLKAAARRQGQGIGIVFMPPDGMSRGVIDACAKGREKIAAALEIPDRQSYFESERARLSATLQDLLASRHVAPVAAPVAPEGAAGRAAGSEASGDQRAAGEGRSGDSRPEGARPVAGSVWDAPSTGPVRRKRERKSRRFLLVAVLLALLGAVLLAGIRLGWLDSIAQRGVAILAPADPAEQPAAASRHPVEDADLPDTVADTAADREADADRDAIVDREAETADETGLPGDAEAAGPRWTIQEVLRVTNWIAYNNGYALIGQDALQSRDPDWIYPDNEFTLPDGSRHRVRQGESMWRIATGFLADMYASSRMEREEFRAFIKNLDYTQTVRQWNEQ
;
A
#
# COMPACT_ATOMS: atom_id res chain seq x y z
N MET A 1 -23.59 -30.48 15.68
CA MET A 1 -23.44 -29.05 16.00
C MET A 1 -22.27 -28.81 16.94
N ASP A 2 -22.15 -29.51 18.08
CA ASP A 2 -21.00 -29.30 19.00
C ASP A 2 -19.66 -29.79 18.44
N GLU A 3 -19.66 -30.88 17.67
CA GLU A 3 -18.46 -31.41 17.01
C GLU A 3 -17.94 -30.45 15.93
N GLU A 4 -18.82 -29.93 15.07
CA GLU A 4 -18.47 -28.94 14.04
C GLU A 4 -18.01 -27.60 14.67
N LYS A 5 -18.61 -27.18 15.80
CA LYS A 5 -18.19 -25.99 16.54
C LYS A 5 -16.80 -26.19 17.18
N ASN A 6 -16.55 -27.37 17.74
CA ASN A 6 -15.25 -27.74 18.29
C ASN A 6 -14.18 -27.88 17.20
N GLU A 7 -14.55 -28.40 16.03
CA GLU A 7 -13.67 -28.53 14.87
C GLU A 7 -13.33 -27.18 14.27
N ARG A 8 -14.31 -26.28 14.12
CA ARG A 8 -14.07 -24.87 13.74
C ARG A 8 -13.19 -24.13 14.77
N ALA A 9 -13.39 -24.37 16.06
CA ALA A 9 -12.55 -23.80 17.11
C ALA A 9 -11.11 -24.35 17.07
N ARG A 10 -10.95 -25.66 16.81
CA ARG A 10 -9.64 -26.29 16.57
C ARG A 10 -8.97 -25.76 15.32
N ASN A 11 -9.73 -25.49 14.26
CA ASN A 11 -9.20 -24.98 12.99
C ASN A 11 -8.73 -23.53 13.08
N LYS A 12 -9.41 -22.68 13.87
CA LYS A 12 -8.93 -21.31 14.14
C LYS A 12 -7.60 -21.27 14.90
N ASN A 13 -7.24 -22.34 15.62
CA ASN A 13 -5.99 -22.43 16.37
C ASN A 13 -4.79 -22.93 15.55
N ARG A 14 -4.92 -23.06 14.22
CA ARG A 14 -3.85 -23.62 13.36
C ARG A 14 -2.95 -22.58 12.69
N VAL A 15 -3.29 -21.29 12.76
CA VAL A 15 -2.53 -20.20 12.14
C VAL A 15 -1.84 -19.39 13.23
N TYR A 16 -0.52 -19.33 13.20
CA TYR A 16 0.32 -18.64 14.17
C TYR A 16 0.95 -17.43 13.52
N VAL A 17 0.68 -16.24 14.07
CA VAL A 17 1.24 -14.98 13.59
C VAL A 17 2.59 -14.74 14.26
N ILE A 18 3.68 -15.04 13.57
CA ILE A 18 5.04 -14.95 14.12
C ILE A 18 5.51 -13.51 14.15
N ASP A 19 5.13 -12.77 13.12
CA ASP A 19 5.46 -11.37 12.91
C ASP A 19 4.37 -10.76 12.00
N ARG A 20 4.47 -9.47 11.68
CA ARG A 20 3.49 -8.78 10.83
C ARG A 20 3.29 -9.46 9.49
N GLU A 21 4.38 -9.90 8.87
CA GLU A 21 4.38 -10.53 7.54
C GLU A 21 4.89 -11.97 7.57
N CYS A 22 4.79 -12.66 8.71
CA CYS A 22 5.24 -14.04 8.83
C CYS A 22 4.21 -14.90 9.56
N TYR A 23 3.73 -15.93 8.87
CA TYR A 23 2.74 -16.86 9.36
C TYR A 23 3.27 -18.28 9.32
N VAL A 24 2.97 -19.06 10.35
CA VAL A 24 3.16 -20.51 10.34
C VAL A 24 1.79 -21.16 10.46
N ILE A 25 1.50 -22.14 9.61
CA ILE A 25 0.20 -22.83 9.53
C ILE A 25 0.44 -24.31 9.73
N TYR A 26 -0.27 -24.91 10.68
CA TYR A 26 -0.25 -26.36 10.89
C TYR A 26 -1.19 -27.07 9.90
N MET A 27 -0.62 -27.68 8.87
CA MET A 27 -1.33 -28.34 7.76
C MET A 27 -1.48 -29.87 7.94
N GLY A 28 -1.02 -30.42 9.07
CA GLY A 28 -0.93 -31.87 9.28
C GLY A 28 -2.29 -32.58 9.47
N LYS A 29 -2.44 -33.72 8.78
CA LYS A 29 -3.14 -34.92 9.26
C LYS A 29 -2.11 -35.91 9.83
N ALA A 30 -2.56 -36.87 10.63
CA ALA A 30 -1.71 -37.82 11.39
C ALA A 30 -0.73 -38.69 10.54
N ASP A 31 -0.84 -38.66 9.22
CA ASP A 31 -0.05 -39.46 8.27
C ASP A 31 1.23 -38.75 7.77
N ARG A 32 1.29 -37.42 7.79
CA ARG A 32 2.50 -36.64 7.41
C ARG A 32 3.48 -36.52 8.59
N LYS A 33 4.20 -37.60 8.88
CA LYS A 33 4.96 -37.79 10.12
C LYS A 33 6.09 -36.79 10.41
N TYR A 34 6.64 -36.05 9.45
CA TYR A 34 7.94 -35.38 9.68
C TYR A 34 7.89 -33.86 9.76
N ARG A 35 7.12 -33.18 8.89
CA ARG A 35 7.16 -31.71 8.74
C ARG A 35 5.77 -31.13 8.44
N PRO A 36 4.91 -30.95 9.45
CA PRO A 36 3.50 -30.61 9.23
C PRO A 36 3.25 -29.11 9.05
N PHE A 37 4.26 -28.26 9.24
CA PHE A 37 4.09 -26.82 9.18
C PHE A 37 4.37 -26.26 7.79
N LEU A 38 3.51 -25.34 7.39
CA LEU A 38 3.64 -24.48 6.23
C LEU A 38 3.96 -23.07 6.71
N ARG A 39 4.88 -22.37 6.05
CA ARG A 39 5.22 -20.98 6.36
C ARG A 39 4.85 -20.06 5.20
N ILE A 40 4.31 -18.89 5.51
CA ILE A 40 4.09 -17.78 4.56
C ILE A 40 4.88 -16.57 5.08
N GLY A 41 5.80 -16.06 4.26
CA GLY A 41 6.68 -14.95 4.62
C GLY A 41 7.88 -15.32 5.49
N THR A 42 8.58 -14.33 6.03
CA THR A 42 9.87 -14.49 6.71
C THR A 42 9.94 -13.73 8.02
N SER A 43 10.64 -14.29 9.01
CA SER A 43 10.92 -13.62 10.27
C SER A 43 12.10 -14.28 10.98
N ALA A 44 13.04 -13.47 11.48
CA ALA A 44 14.14 -13.96 12.32
C ALA A 44 13.64 -14.58 13.64
N PHE A 45 12.39 -14.27 14.03
CA PHE A 45 11.78 -14.66 15.29
C PHE A 45 11.15 -16.05 15.31
N ILE A 46 11.19 -16.79 14.19
CA ILE A 46 10.70 -18.18 14.13
C ILE A 46 11.52 -19.04 15.12
N PRO A 47 10.87 -19.73 16.09
CA PRO A 47 11.56 -20.61 17.04
C PRO A 47 12.41 -21.67 16.35
N ARG A 48 13.64 -21.91 16.83
CA ARG A 48 14.62 -22.79 16.17
C ARG A 48 14.14 -24.24 16.03
N ASP A 49 13.44 -24.74 17.04
CA ASP A 49 12.80 -26.06 17.03
C ASP A 49 11.73 -26.16 15.93
N ILE A 50 10.96 -25.10 15.69
CA ILE A 50 9.94 -25.09 14.64
C ILE A 50 10.54 -25.11 13.24
N ARG A 51 11.67 -24.40 13.00
CA ARG A 51 12.30 -24.33 11.66
C ARG A 51 12.55 -25.72 11.06
N ARG A 52 12.89 -26.71 11.89
CA ARG A 52 13.10 -28.11 11.48
C ARG A 52 11.85 -28.83 10.99
N HIS A 53 10.70 -28.36 11.42
CA HIS A 53 9.40 -28.98 11.17
C HIS A 53 8.58 -28.22 10.12
N ILE A 54 9.14 -27.14 9.54
CA ILE A 54 8.60 -26.50 8.34
C ILE A 54 8.93 -27.39 7.14
N GLY A 55 7.88 -27.86 6.47
CA GLY A 55 7.97 -28.71 5.27
C GLY A 55 7.75 -27.92 3.98
N SER A 56 6.97 -26.84 4.05
CA SER A 56 6.66 -26.01 2.89
C SER A 56 6.81 -24.54 3.23
N VAL A 57 7.51 -23.81 2.35
CA VAL A 57 7.63 -22.35 2.37
C VAL A 57 6.85 -21.82 1.18
N VAL A 58 5.86 -20.99 1.44
CA VAL A 58 5.03 -20.38 0.41
C VAL A 58 5.58 -18.99 0.08
N LEU A 59 5.98 -18.81 -1.18
CA LEU A 59 6.36 -17.53 -1.75
C LEU A 59 5.13 -16.95 -2.46
N THR A 60 4.80 -15.71 -2.14
CA THR A 60 3.60 -15.04 -2.65
C THR A 60 4.01 -14.01 -3.69
N ASP A 61 3.18 -13.80 -4.71
CA ASP A 61 3.45 -12.74 -5.69
C ASP A 61 3.34 -11.34 -5.07
N ARG A 62 2.74 -11.20 -3.88
CA ARG A 62 2.77 -9.95 -3.10
C ARG A 62 4.04 -9.78 -2.27
N MET A 63 4.95 -10.76 -2.35
CA MET A 63 6.24 -10.77 -1.69
C MET A 63 6.12 -10.56 -0.18
N THR A 64 5.15 -11.24 0.44
CA THR A 64 4.90 -11.17 1.88
C THR A 64 6.16 -11.56 2.65
N GLY A 65 6.60 -10.72 3.59
CA GLY A 65 7.83 -10.90 4.36
C GLY A 65 9.04 -10.20 3.73
N ASN A 66 10.22 -10.49 4.26
CA ASN A 66 11.50 -9.98 3.76
C ASN A 66 12.36 -11.13 3.25
N TYR A 67 12.44 -11.31 1.93
CA TYR A 67 13.20 -12.40 1.32
C TYR A 67 14.72 -12.31 1.56
N PHE A 68 15.24 -11.14 1.94
CA PHE A 68 16.64 -11.02 2.35
C PHE A 68 16.94 -11.75 3.67
N LEU A 69 15.92 -11.95 4.51
CA LEU A 69 16.03 -12.71 5.77
C LEU A 69 15.76 -14.20 5.58
N GLU A 70 15.55 -14.66 4.35
CA GLU A 70 15.15 -16.04 4.13
C GLU A 70 16.22 -17.03 4.60
N ALA A 71 17.50 -16.76 4.32
CA ALA A 71 18.61 -17.59 4.80
C ALA A 71 18.64 -17.73 6.34
N ASP A 72 18.27 -16.66 7.06
CA ASP A 72 18.20 -16.67 8.52
C ASP A 72 16.99 -17.43 9.06
N CYS A 73 15.99 -17.71 8.23
CA CYS A 73 14.83 -18.50 8.58
C CYS A 73 15.05 -20.01 8.40
N LEU A 74 16.10 -20.39 7.67
CA LEU A 74 16.42 -21.78 7.40
C LEU A 74 17.25 -22.39 8.53
N GLU A 75 17.10 -23.70 8.72
CA GLU A 75 18.08 -24.47 9.49
C GLU A 75 19.20 -24.95 8.57
N LYS A 76 20.45 -24.77 9.00
CA LYS A 76 21.64 -25.20 8.28
C LYS A 76 22.14 -26.56 8.81
N PRO A 77 22.49 -27.53 7.95
CA PRO A 77 22.31 -27.51 6.49
C PRO A 77 20.83 -27.61 6.10
N VAL A 78 20.44 -26.95 5.00
CA VAL A 78 19.06 -26.98 4.54
C VAL A 78 18.62 -28.40 4.23
N SER A 79 17.51 -28.82 4.82
CA SER A 79 16.98 -30.16 4.61
C SER A 79 16.43 -30.31 3.19
N HIS A 80 16.77 -31.42 2.51
CA HIS A 80 16.19 -31.80 1.21
C HIS A 80 14.65 -31.99 1.23
N HIS A 81 14.03 -31.98 2.40
CA HIS A 81 12.59 -32.14 2.59
C HIS A 81 11.83 -30.82 2.74
N MET A 82 12.50 -29.67 2.57
CA MET A 82 11.85 -28.37 2.54
C MET A 82 11.54 -27.98 1.11
N HIS A 83 10.27 -27.62 0.85
CA HIS A 83 9.78 -27.29 -0.48
C HIS A 83 9.36 -25.83 -0.54
N TYR A 84 9.81 -25.11 -1.56
CA TYR A 84 9.28 -23.79 -1.89
C TYR A 84 8.09 -23.93 -2.84
N VAL A 85 7.02 -23.21 -2.54
CA VAL A 85 5.74 -23.25 -3.26
C VAL A 85 5.41 -21.81 -3.69
N GLY A 86 5.35 -21.54 -4.97
CA GLY A 86 5.09 -20.21 -5.52
C GLY A 86 5.25 -20.19 -7.04
N SER A 87 5.17 -19.00 -7.65
CA SER A 87 5.47 -18.85 -9.08
C SER A 87 6.88 -19.38 -9.39
N PRO A 88 7.07 -20.16 -10.48
CA PRO A 88 8.37 -20.78 -10.80
C PRO A 88 9.51 -19.76 -10.83
N ASP A 89 9.29 -18.62 -11.47
CA ASP A 89 10.27 -17.55 -11.61
C ASP A 89 10.70 -16.97 -10.25
N LEU A 90 9.73 -16.68 -9.37
CA LEU A 90 10.01 -16.19 -8.02
C LEU A 90 10.73 -17.23 -7.18
N VAL A 91 10.32 -18.50 -7.26
CA VAL A 91 10.97 -19.60 -6.54
C VAL A 91 12.42 -19.76 -7.00
N ASP A 92 12.67 -19.73 -8.30
CA ASP A 92 14.02 -19.86 -8.86
C ASP A 92 14.89 -18.66 -8.51
N ALA A 93 14.32 -17.45 -8.50
CA ALA A 93 15.00 -16.24 -8.09
C ALA A 93 15.34 -16.22 -6.60
N VAL A 94 14.41 -16.61 -5.72
CA VAL A 94 14.68 -16.76 -4.27
C VAL A 94 15.71 -17.86 -4.03
N ARG A 95 15.65 -18.99 -4.74
CA ARG A 95 16.70 -20.01 -4.68
C ARG A 95 18.05 -19.44 -5.11
N HIS A 96 18.11 -18.70 -6.22
CA HIS A 96 19.34 -18.08 -6.70
C HIS A 96 19.91 -17.07 -5.70
N PHE A 97 19.03 -16.30 -5.05
CA PHE A 97 19.42 -15.38 -4.00
C PHE A 97 19.98 -16.11 -2.75
N ILE A 98 19.38 -17.25 -2.37
CA ILE A 98 19.84 -18.04 -1.22
C ILE A 98 21.06 -18.93 -1.56
N ARG A 99 21.42 -19.07 -2.84
CA ARG A 99 22.27 -20.14 -3.43
C ARG A 99 23.74 -20.21 -3.01
N ASN A 100 24.10 -19.63 -1.86
CA ASN A 100 25.13 -20.23 -1.03
C ASN A 100 24.67 -21.54 -0.33
N GLU A 101 23.40 -21.98 -0.47
CA GLU A 101 22.91 -23.25 0.10
C GLU A 101 22.07 -24.09 -0.91
N GLN A 102 22.35 -25.39 -0.98
CA GLN A 102 21.71 -26.35 -1.91
C GLN A 102 20.26 -26.65 -1.48
N ILE A 103 19.27 -26.14 -2.22
CA ILE A 103 17.84 -26.37 -1.98
C ILE A 103 17.28 -27.23 -3.11
N ALA A 104 16.49 -28.27 -2.79
CA ALA A 104 15.92 -29.19 -3.78
C ALA A 104 14.69 -28.58 -4.51
N ASP A 105 14.57 -28.85 -5.81
CA ASP A 105 13.49 -28.37 -6.67
C ASP A 105 12.23 -29.26 -6.56
N GLN A 106 11.07 -28.64 -6.38
CA GLN A 106 9.78 -29.26 -6.71
C GLN A 106 8.92 -28.22 -7.44
N PRO A 107 8.90 -28.21 -8.79
CA PRO A 107 8.05 -27.30 -9.53
C PRO A 107 6.58 -27.59 -9.21
N LEU A 108 5.76 -26.54 -9.14
CA LEU A 108 4.31 -26.69 -9.09
C LEU A 108 3.86 -27.44 -10.36
N GLY A 109 3.45 -28.69 -10.21
CA GLY A 109 2.78 -29.40 -11.29
C GLY A 109 1.47 -28.68 -11.62
N PRO A 110 1.06 -28.59 -12.91
CA PRO A 110 -0.28 -28.13 -13.24
C PRO A 110 -1.30 -28.98 -12.48
N PRO A 111 -2.43 -28.40 -12.01
CA PRO A 111 -3.45 -29.14 -11.28
C PRO A 111 -3.95 -30.27 -12.17
N THR A 112 -3.43 -31.47 -11.94
CA THR A 112 -3.93 -32.70 -12.52
C THR A 112 -5.10 -33.12 -11.65
N ASP A 113 -6.23 -33.41 -12.30
CA ASP A 113 -7.57 -33.65 -11.75
C ASP A 113 -7.62 -33.86 -10.23
N VAL A 114 -8.23 -32.89 -9.55
CA VAL A 114 -8.32 -32.78 -8.08
C VAL A 114 -9.06 -33.99 -7.50
N GLU A 115 -8.33 -35.06 -7.21
CA GLU A 115 -8.84 -36.18 -6.43
C GLU A 115 -8.95 -35.79 -4.94
N LYS A 116 -10.21 -35.85 -4.45
CA LYS A 116 -10.71 -35.84 -3.06
C LYS A 116 -10.41 -34.60 -2.20
N GLU A 117 -11.48 -34.08 -1.59
CA GLU A 117 -11.53 -32.92 -0.67
C GLU A 117 -10.71 -33.07 0.63
N GLU A 118 -9.96 -34.15 0.80
CA GLU A 118 -9.22 -34.45 2.03
C GLU A 118 -7.76 -33.97 1.95
N GLY A 119 -7.35 -33.16 2.94
CA GLY A 119 -5.98 -32.69 3.10
C GLY A 119 -5.82 -31.17 3.04
N GLY A 120 -4.57 -30.74 3.25
CA GLY A 120 -4.17 -29.33 3.18
C GLY A 120 -3.90 -28.90 1.74
N ARG A 121 -4.53 -27.81 1.29
CA ARG A 121 -4.32 -27.19 -0.03
C ARG A 121 -4.05 -25.70 0.09
N VAL A 122 -3.24 -25.17 -0.82
CA VAL A 122 -2.99 -23.74 -0.98
C VAL A 122 -3.43 -23.34 -2.39
N VAL A 123 -4.27 -22.33 -2.49
CA VAL A 123 -4.81 -21.82 -3.76
C VAL A 123 -4.28 -20.40 -3.97
N PHE A 124 -3.62 -20.19 -5.11
CA PHE A 124 -3.15 -18.89 -5.58
C PHE A 124 -4.18 -18.31 -6.56
N TYR A 125 -4.54 -17.04 -6.36
CA TYR A 125 -5.49 -16.33 -7.20
C TYR A 125 -4.76 -15.32 -8.10
N GLY A 126 -5.36 -14.98 -9.25
CA GLY A 126 -4.74 -14.08 -10.23
C GLY A 126 -4.59 -12.63 -9.74
N ASP A 127 -5.31 -12.23 -8.70
CA ASP A 127 -5.16 -10.93 -8.02
C ASP A 127 -3.96 -10.90 -7.04
N GLY A 128 -3.23 -12.01 -6.93
CA GLY A 128 -2.14 -12.20 -5.97
C GLY A 128 -2.62 -12.58 -4.57
N ASN A 129 -3.92 -12.84 -4.37
CA ASN A 129 -4.39 -13.40 -3.11
C ASN A 129 -3.98 -14.87 -2.98
N LEU A 130 -3.88 -15.32 -1.75
CA LEU A 130 -3.57 -16.69 -1.40
C LEU A 130 -4.50 -17.15 -0.30
N ARG A 131 -5.10 -18.33 -0.49
CA ARG A 131 -5.91 -18.98 0.54
C ARG A 131 -5.40 -20.37 0.86
N ALA A 132 -5.26 -20.67 2.15
CA ALA A 132 -4.96 -22.02 2.61
C ALA A 132 -6.24 -22.67 3.14
N PHE A 133 -6.45 -23.93 2.77
CA PHE A 133 -7.56 -24.76 3.24
C PHE A 133 -7.05 -26.06 3.82
N LEU A 134 -7.80 -26.63 4.76
CA LEU A 134 -7.61 -27.98 5.28
C LEU A 134 -8.97 -28.67 5.33
N ASP A 135 -9.11 -29.79 4.63
CA ASP A 135 -10.35 -30.57 4.58
C ASP A 135 -11.57 -29.72 4.18
N GLY A 136 -11.41 -28.93 3.11
CA GLY A 136 -12.43 -28.01 2.62
C GLY A 136 -12.61 -26.72 3.43
N HIS A 137 -12.07 -26.62 4.64
CA HIS A 137 -12.20 -25.43 5.50
C HIS A 137 -11.10 -24.40 5.23
N ARG A 138 -11.48 -23.13 5.00
CA ARG A 138 -10.54 -22.01 4.85
C ARG A 138 -9.85 -21.71 6.19
N LEU A 139 -8.53 -21.88 6.25
CA LEU A 139 -7.71 -21.57 7.41
C LEU A 139 -7.11 -20.16 7.34
N PHE A 140 -6.71 -19.75 6.15
CA PHE A 140 -5.96 -18.51 5.93
C PHE A 140 -6.41 -17.82 4.65
N ASP A 141 -6.41 -16.49 4.69
CA ASP A 141 -6.61 -15.59 3.55
C ASP A 141 -5.57 -14.47 3.67
N LEU A 142 -4.73 -14.31 2.64
CA LEU A 142 -3.62 -13.38 2.67
C LEU A 142 -4.14 -11.96 2.80
N PHE A 143 -5.10 -11.53 1.99
CA PHE A 143 -5.59 -10.14 2.00
C PHE A 143 -6.26 -9.76 3.32
N GLU A 144 -7.05 -10.67 3.90
CA GLU A 144 -7.63 -10.45 5.23
C GLU A 144 -6.52 -10.25 6.27
N SER A 145 -5.43 -11.02 6.15
CA SER A 145 -4.29 -10.96 7.07
C SER A 145 -3.43 -9.71 6.84
N GLU A 146 -3.20 -9.29 5.59
CA GLU A 146 -2.46 -8.05 5.26
C GLU A 146 -3.10 -6.83 5.92
N LYS A 147 -4.43 -6.76 5.87
CA LYS A 147 -5.22 -5.69 6.49
C LYS A 147 -5.22 -5.79 8.02
N ARG A 148 -5.45 -6.98 8.58
CA ARG A 148 -5.54 -7.20 10.04
C ARG A 148 -4.22 -6.97 10.74
N ASP A 149 -3.13 -7.43 10.14
CA ASP A 149 -1.79 -7.43 10.72
C ASP A 149 -0.93 -6.26 10.23
N ARG A 150 -1.53 -5.39 9.39
CA ARG A 150 -0.95 -4.16 8.84
C ARG A 150 0.39 -4.44 8.16
N HIS A 151 0.38 -5.28 7.11
CA HIS A 151 1.55 -5.49 6.27
C HIS A 151 2.08 -4.18 5.73
N SER A 152 3.39 -4.12 5.45
CA SER A 152 4.06 -2.98 4.85
C SER A 152 3.30 -2.51 3.60
N LEU A 153 2.98 -3.42 2.69
CA LEU A 153 2.26 -3.14 1.46
C LEU A 153 0.88 -2.51 1.69
N TYR A 154 0.11 -3.01 2.67
CA TYR A 154 -1.18 -2.42 3.05
C TYR A 154 -1.00 -1.02 3.64
N GLN A 155 0.03 -0.81 4.48
CA GLN A 155 0.34 0.52 5.04
C GLN A 155 0.74 1.51 3.95
N LEU A 156 1.62 1.10 3.03
CA LEU A 156 2.06 1.91 1.89
C LEU A 156 0.88 2.32 1.02
N GLN A 157 0.00 1.37 0.69
CA GLN A 157 -1.21 1.66 -0.09
C GLN A 157 -2.12 2.64 0.65
N ARG A 158 -2.38 2.42 1.94
CA ARG A 158 -3.23 3.31 2.74
C ARG A 158 -2.67 4.73 2.84
N VAL A 159 -1.36 4.86 3.06
CA VAL A 159 -0.67 6.16 3.11
C VAL A 159 -0.74 6.85 1.75
N HIS A 160 -0.47 6.11 0.67
CA HIS A 160 -0.60 6.62 -0.69
C HIS A 160 -2.02 7.12 -0.97
N ASP A 161 -3.05 6.36 -0.62
CA ASP A 161 -4.46 6.73 -0.82
C ASP A 161 -4.83 7.99 -0.03
N ILE A 162 -4.34 8.12 1.21
CA ILE A 162 -4.52 9.33 2.01
C ILE A 162 -3.87 10.53 1.31
N VAL A 163 -2.58 10.44 0.97
CA VAL A 163 -1.84 11.54 0.34
C VAL A 163 -2.46 11.93 -1.00
N ASN A 164 -2.76 10.96 -1.86
CA ASN A 164 -3.33 11.19 -3.19
C ASN A 164 -4.75 11.80 -3.12
N GLY A 165 -5.50 11.51 -2.06
CA GLY A 165 -6.82 12.10 -1.82
C GLY A 165 -6.79 13.54 -1.28
N LEU A 166 -5.62 14.05 -0.85
CA LEU A 166 -5.50 15.40 -0.31
C LEU A 166 -5.36 16.43 -1.44
N ARG A 167 -6.21 17.46 -1.42
CA ARG A 167 -6.16 18.56 -2.41
C ARG A 167 -4.83 19.32 -2.43
N GLY A 168 -4.10 19.33 -1.32
CA GLY A 168 -2.82 20.02 -1.19
C GLY A 168 -1.58 19.14 -1.39
N ALA A 169 -1.76 17.87 -1.74
CA ALA A 169 -0.62 17.02 -2.09
C ALA A 169 0.00 17.42 -3.41
N TYR A 170 1.33 17.24 -3.51
CA TYR A 170 2.06 17.48 -4.75
C TYR A 170 1.60 16.52 -5.83
N ARG A 171 1.56 17.03 -7.05
CA ARG A 171 1.22 16.30 -8.29
C ARG A 171 2.45 16.25 -9.19
N ALA A 172 2.43 15.38 -10.20
CA ALA A 172 3.47 15.36 -11.23
C ALA A 172 3.68 16.74 -11.89
N GLN A 173 2.60 17.52 -12.04
CA GLN A 173 2.64 18.89 -12.58
C GLN A 173 3.44 19.85 -11.70
N ASP A 174 3.41 19.64 -10.38
CA ASP A 174 4.15 20.45 -9.42
C ASP A 174 5.66 20.19 -9.51
N LEU A 175 6.03 18.99 -9.96
CA LEU A 175 7.38 18.52 -10.22
C LEU A 175 7.80 18.74 -11.70
N ALA A 176 7.13 19.64 -12.43
CA ALA A 176 7.54 19.98 -13.79
C ALA A 176 8.92 20.67 -13.79
N GLY A 177 9.85 20.21 -14.63
CA GLY A 177 11.26 20.63 -14.64
C GLY A 177 12.12 19.81 -13.70
N THR A 178 13.30 20.32 -13.36
CA THR A 178 14.29 19.61 -12.52
C THR A 178 14.47 20.26 -11.17
N GLY A 179 14.80 19.46 -10.16
CA GLY A 179 15.02 19.96 -8.81
C GLY A 179 15.20 18.86 -7.76
N PHE A 180 15.01 19.23 -6.49
CA PHE A 180 15.10 18.30 -5.38
C PHE A 180 14.17 18.66 -4.20
N VAL A 181 13.92 17.70 -3.31
CA VAL A 181 13.29 17.87 -1.99
C VAL A 181 14.26 17.29 -0.97
N LEU A 182 14.46 17.93 0.17
CA LEU A 182 15.16 17.32 1.30
C LEU A 182 14.15 16.73 2.27
N LEU A 183 14.26 15.44 2.58
CA LEU A 183 13.42 14.81 3.60
C LEU A 183 13.91 15.16 5.02
N PRO A 184 13.09 14.93 6.07
CA PRO A 184 13.49 15.16 7.46
C PRO A 184 14.76 14.44 7.93
N ASN A 185 15.06 13.26 7.36
CA ASN A 185 16.34 12.56 7.57
C ASN A 185 17.52 13.16 6.78
N GLY A 186 17.31 14.25 6.04
CA GLY A 186 18.30 14.88 5.17
C GLY A 186 18.50 14.18 3.83
N ALA A 187 17.78 13.09 3.55
CA ALA A 187 17.89 12.38 2.28
C ALA A 187 17.29 13.22 1.14
N PRO A 188 18.03 13.45 0.04
CA PRO A 188 17.49 14.16 -1.11
C PRO A 188 16.62 13.24 -1.97
N LEU A 189 15.47 13.77 -2.39
CA LEU A 189 14.70 13.25 -3.51
C LEU A 189 14.87 14.20 -4.68
N LEU A 190 15.48 13.74 -5.76
CA LEU A 190 15.57 14.50 -6.98
C LEU A 190 14.23 14.40 -7.71
N PHE A 191 13.87 15.41 -8.50
CA PHE A 191 12.77 15.27 -9.43
C PHE A 191 13.14 15.81 -10.79
N ASP A 192 12.55 15.19 -11.81
CA ASP A 192 12.71 15.53 -13.20
C ASP A 192 11.39 15.26 -13.95
N ASN A 193 10.76 16.32 -14.44
CA ASN A 193 9.59 16.26 -15.32
C ASN A 193 8.44 15.37 -14.80
N GLY A 194 8.06 15.55 -13.53
CA GLY A 194 6.97 14.79 -12.93
C GLY A 194 7.39 13.51 -12.21
N VAL A 195 8.66 13.12 -12.31
CA VAL A 195 9.19 11.91 -11.72
C VAL A 195 10.09 12.24 -10.55
N LEU A 196 9.88 11.60 -9.39
CA LEU A 196 10.80 11.61 -8.26
C LEU A 196 11.79 10.45 -8.37
N GLN A 197 13.01 10.77 -7.96
CA GLN A 197 14.15 9.87 -7.89
C GLN A 197 14.72 9.91 -6.48
N SER A 198 14.77 8.76 -5.81
CA SER A 198 15.45 8.66 -4.53
C SER A 198 16.92 8.29 -4.72
N VAL A 199 17.77 9.04 -4.02
CA VAL A 199 19.21 8.74 -3.88
C VAL A 199 19.45 7.81 -2.69
N TYR A 200 18.61 7.88 -1.67
CA TYR A 200 18.74 7.07 -0.47
C TYR A 200 17.38 6.63 0.04
N LEU A 201 17.17 5.32 0.17
CA LEU A 201 15.94 4.75 0.73
C LEU A 201 16.21 4.11 2.08
N ASP A 202 15.61 4.66 3.14
CA ASP A 202 15.52 4.04 4.45
C ASP A 202 14.07 3.78 4.86
N GLU A 203 13.88 3.15 6.02
CA GLU A 203 12.56 2.81 6.55
C GLU A 203 11.67 4.04 6.75
N ALA A 204 12.27 5.19 7.07
CA ALA A 204 11.56 6.45 7.29
C ALA A 204 11.24 7.20 5.98
N THR A 205 11.83 6.82 4.85
CA THR A 205 11.70 7.58 3.59
C THR A 205 10.24 7.63 3.11
N VAL A 206 9.50 6.54 3.27
CA VAL A 206 8.05 6.52 2.95
C VAL A 206 7.28 7.45 3.89
N GLU A 207 7.55 7.38 5.19
CA GLU A 207 6.91 8.26 6.18
C GLU A 207 7.18 9.73 5.87
N HIS A 208 8.44 10.05 5.57
CA HIS A 208 8.91 11.38 5.22
C HIS A 208 8.32 11.92 3.91
N THR A 209 8.26 11.09 2.85
CA THR A 209 7.58 11.48 1.60
C THR A 209 6.10 11.75 1.86
N ALA A 210 5.44 10.88 2.63
CA ALA A 210 4.05 11.05 2.98
C ALA A 210 3.79 12.34 3.77
N TYR A 211 4.62 12.66 4.77
CA TYR A 211 4.50 13.92 5.53
C TYR A 211 4.85 15.15 4.71
N ALA A 212 5.73 15.04 3.73
CA ALA A 212 5.98 16.07 2.74
C ALA A 212 4.80 16.23 1.75
N MET A 213 3.72 15.45 1.87
CA MET A 213 2.60 15.42 0.93
C MET A 213 3.04 15.03 -0.50
N LEU A 214 4.09 14.22 -0.64
CA LEU A 214 4.54 13.65 -1.91
C LEU A 214 3.90 12.26 -2.07
N PRO A 215 3.00 12.05 -3.04
CA PRO A 215 2.48 10.73 -3.34
C PRO A 215 3.60 9.76 -3.70
N LEU A 216 3.57 8.56 -3.12
CA LEU A 216 4.59 7.53 -3.39
C LEU A 216 4.67 7.15 -4.88
N GLY A 217 3.58 7.27 -5.64
CA GLY A 217 3.57 7.01 -7.10
C GLY A 217 4.36 8.00 -7.95
N LEU A 218 4.81 9.11 -7.36
CA LEU A 218 5.78 9.99 -8.01
C LEU A 218 7.20 9.42 -7.92
N LEU A 219 7.53 8.59 -6.91
CA LEU A 219 8.83 7.94 -6.78
C LEU A 219 8.93 6.80 -7.80
N GLN A 220 9.46 7.08 -8.99
CA GLN A 220 9.58 6.08 -10.06
C GLN A 220 11.04 5.72 -10.37
N ARG A 221 12.00 6.43 -9.77
CA ARG A 221 13.43 6.19 -9.98
C ARG A 221 14.16 5.98 -8.66
N PHE A 222 15.15 5.10 -8.67
CA PHE A 222 16.08 4.90 -7.56
C PHE A 222 17.51 4.82 -8.09
N SER A 223 18.40 5.66 -7.59
CA SER A 223 19.75 5.85 -8.16
C SER A 223 20.89 5.77 -7.15
N GLY A 224 20.67 5.18 -5.97
CA GLY A 224 21.69 5.18 -4.94
C GLY A 224 21.59 4.01 -3.98
N SER A 225 21.91 4.26 -2.71
CA SER A 225 21.96 3.21 -1.68
C SER A 225 20.69 3.18 -0.85
N GLY A 226 20.47 2.10 -0.12
CA GLY A 226 19.30 2.03 0.74
C GLY A 226 19.34 0.85 1.68
N ARG A 227 18.56 0.94 2.75
CA ARG A 227 18.28 -0.22 3.59
C ARG A 227 17.46 -1.21 2.74
N ARG A 228 17.94 -2.46 2.70
CA ARG A 228 17.34 -3.55 1.92
C ARG A 228 15.82 -3.62 2.08
N ASP A 229 15.34 -3.56 3.31
CA ASP A 229 13.92 -3.64 3.67
C ASP A 229 13.09 -2.49 3.08
N ALA A 230 13.65 -1.27 3.08
CA ALA A 230 13.00 -0.10 2.52
C ALA A 230 12.89 -0.20 0.99
N VAL A 231 13.97 -0.59 0.33
CA VAL A 231 13.99 -0.81 -1.13
C VAL A 231 12.98 -1.89 -1.50
N LEU A 232 12.99 -3.03 -0.79
CA LEU A 232 12.04 -4.10 -1.01
C LEU A 232 10.59 -3.61 -0.88
N ASN A 233 10.26 -2.89 0.19
CA ASN A 233 8.91 -2.37 0.41
C ASN A 233 8.43 -1.44 -0.71
N VAL A 234 9.29 -0.56 -1.22
CA VAL A 234 8.97 0.28 -2.40
C VAL A 234 8.74 -0.61 -3.63
N CYS A 235 9.58 -1.62 -3.87
CA CYS A 235 9.41 -2.56 -4.98
C CYS A 235 8.08 -3.33 -4.90
N LYS A 236 7.71 -3.84 -3.70
CA LYS A 236 6.43 -4.50 -3.46
C LYS A 236 5.26 -3.61 -3.87
N TRP A 237 5.34 -2.33 -3.49
CA TRP A 237 4.30 -1.35 -3.78
C TRP A 237 4.16 -1.11 -5.30
N HIS A 238 5.25 -0.85 -6.01
CA HIS A 238 5.22 -0.69 -7.48
C HIS A 238 4.68 -1.93 -8.19
N LYS A 239 5.08 -3.14 -7.73
CA LYS A 239 4.59 -4.41 -8.26
C LYS A 239 3.07 -4.49 -8.24
N THR A 240 2.44 -4.15 -7.11
CA THR A 240 0.98 -4.22 -6.99
C THR A 240 0.23 -3.26 -7.91
N ARG A 241 0.91 -2.22 -8.39
CA ARG A 241 0.33 -1.21 -9.29
C ARG A 241 0.66 -1.44 -10.75
N THR A 242 1.44 -2.49 -11.05
CA THR A 242 1.98 -2.74 -12.40
C THR A 242 2.77 -1.55 -12.96
N GLU A 243 3.28 -0.69 -12.07
CA GLU A 243 4.08 0.49 -12.42
C GLU A 243 5.56 0.09 -12.43
N ALA A 244 6.31 0.63 -13.39
CA ALA A 244 7.74 0.37 -13.47
C ALA A 244 8.51 1.20 -12.43
N LEU A 245 9.49 0.57 -11.78
CA LEU A 245 10.49 1.24 -10.95
C LEU A 245 11.82 1.20 -11.72
N GLU A 246 12.33 2.36 -12.10
CA GLU A 246 13.59 2.47 -12.81
C GLU A 246 14.74 2.50 -11.80
N PHE A 247 15.67 1.56 -11.95
CA PHE A 247 16.92 1.57 -11.21
C PHE A 247 17.98 2.21 -12.08
N VAL A 248 18.55 3.30 -11.58
CA VAL A 248 19.62 4.03 -12.24
C VAL A 248 20.92 3.55 -11.62
N LEU A 249 21.56 2.58 -12.27
CA LEU A 249 22.82 2.04 -11.79
C LEU A 249 24.00 2.85 -12.36
N ALA A 250 25.01 3.04 -11.52
CA ALA A 250 26.28 3.58 -11.97
C ALA A 250 26.91 2.63 -13.01
N ASP A 251 27.39 3.20 -14.13
CA ASP A 251 28.15 2.49 -15.19
C ASP A 251 29.54 2.02 -14.73
N ASN A 252 29.63 1.39 -13.56
CA ASN A 252 30.86 0.75 -13.11
C ASN A 252 30.87 -0.69 -13.62
N ALA A 253 31.17 -0.79 -14.91
CA ALA A 253 31.57 -2.03 -15.56
C ALA A 253 32.69 -2.71 -14.76
N GLY A 254 32.40 -3.86 -14.16
CA GLY A 254 33.43 -4.89 -13.90
C GLY A 254 33.59 -5.45 -12.50
N SER A 255 32.80 -5.05 -11.48
CA SER A 255 32.86 -5.75 -10.19
C SER A 255 32.03 -7.03 -10.23
N ALA A 256 32.66 -8.16 -10.54
CA ALA A 256 32.05 -9.50 -10.49
C ALA A 256 31.85 -10.04 -9.06
N ASP A 257 32.13 -9.24 -8.01
CA ASP A 257 31.98 -9.68 -6.63
C ASP A 257 30.49 -9.65 -6.21
N PRO A 258 29.84 -10.81 -6.01
CA PRO A 258 28.44 -10.88 -5.59
C PRO A 258 28.21 -10.30 -4.19
N ASP A 259 29.25 -10.21 -3.36
CA ASP A 259 29.16 -9.63 -2.03
C ASP A 259 29.33 -8.10 -2.04
N SER A 260 29.77 -7.53 -3.16
CA SER A 260 29.84 -6.07 -3.33
C SER A 260 28.44 -5.43 -3.35
N PRO A 261 28.28 -4.15 -2.96
CA PRO A 261 27.00 -3.45 -3.04
C PRO A 261 26.36 -3.48 -4.45
N VAL A 262 27.20 -3.49 -5.50
CA VAL A 262 26.76 -3.60 -6.90
C VAL A 262 26.24 -5.01 -7.19
N GLY A 263 26.97 -6.06 -6.80
CA GLY A 263 26.52 -7.45 -6.95
C GLY A 263 25.23 -7.76 -6.18
N GLN A 264 25.06 -7.16 -5.00
CA GLN A 264 23.81 -7.26 -4.23
C GLN A 264 22.65 -6.49 -4.88
N ALA A 265 22.92 -5.33 -5.49
CA ALA A 265 21.92 -4.58 -6.24
C ALA A 265 21.48 -5.34 -7.49
N ASP A 266 22.41 -5.96 -8.23
CA ASP A 266 22.12 -6.81 -9.38
C ASP A 266 21.32 -8.06 -8.97
N ALA A 267 21.70 -8.71 -7.87
CA ALA A 267 20.95 -9.86 -7.33
C ALA A 267 19.53 -9.46 -6.90
N LEU A 268 19.36 -8.27 -6.31
CA LEU A 268 18.05 -7.71 -5.98
C LEU A 268 17.24 -7.41 -7.24
N LEU A 269 17.84 -6.73 -8.22
CA LEU A 269 17.20 -6.41 -9.50
C LEU A 269 16.71 -7.66 -10.21
N HIS A 270 17.58 -8.67 -10.31
CA HIS A 270 17.22 -9.97 -10.86
C HIS A 270 16.08 -10.61 -10.06
N LEU A 271 16.15 -10.59 -8.72
CA LEU A 271 15.06 -11.08 -7.87
C LEU A 271 13.74 -10.35 -8.13
N MET A 272 13.77 -9.03 -8.30
CA MET A 272 12.58 -8.21 -8.55
C MET A 272 12.01 -8.46 -9.95
N GLU A 273 12.85 -8.51 -10.98
CA GLU A 273 12.44 -8.77 -12.36
C GLU A 273 11.78 -10.14 -12.49
N GLN A 274 12.39 -11.19 -11.90
CA GLN A 274 11.81 -12.53 -11.86
C GLN A 274 10.56 -12.62 -11.00
N ALA A 275 10.44 -11.77 -9.98
CA ALA A 275 9.19 -11.63 -9.25
C ALA A 275 8.09 -10.97 -10.12
N GLY A 276 8.39 -10.39 -11.28
CA GLY A 276 7.42 -9.66 -12.11
C GLY A 276 7.27 -8.19 -11.71
N VAL A 277 8.24 -7.62 -10.98
CA VAL A 277 8.36 -6.17 -10.83
C VAL A 277 8.94 -5.64 -12.13
N ALA A 278 8.25 -4.68 -12.76
CA ALA A 278 8.76 -4.02 -13.96
C ALA A 278 9.96 -3.13 -13.57
N CYS A 279 11.16 -3.70 -13.59
CA CYS A 279 12.40 -2.98 -13.36
C CYS A 279 12.97 -2.55 -14.71
N ARG A 280 13.39 -1.28 -14.83
CA ARG A 280 14.21 -0.82 -15.96
C ARG A 280 15.57 -0.44 -15.44
N ASN A 281 16.60 -1.10 -15.94
CA ASN A 281 17.97 -0.65 -15.71
C ASN A 281 18.26 0.49 -16.69
N VAL A 282 18.49 1.69 -16.16
CA VAL A 282 18.90 2.85 -16.95
C VAL A 282 20.37 3.11 -16.63
N ALA A 283 21.23 2.92 -17.63
CA ALA A 283 22.63 3.31 -17.56
C ALA A 283 22.72 4.82 -17.27
N GLY A 284 23.22 5.21 -16.09
CA GLY A 284 23.30 6.63 -15.73
C GLY A 284 23.74 6.94 -14.28
N VAL A 285 24.52 8.02 -14.16
CA VAL A 285 24.95 8.82 -12.98
C VAL A 285 25.17 8.13 -11.62
N VAL A 286 26.42 8.26 -11.17
CA VAL A 286 27.04 7.76 -9.93
C VAL A 286 26.60 8.52 -8.66
N LEU A 287 26.34 7.80 -7.56
CA LEU A 287 26.62 8.28 -6.19
C LEU A 287 27.34 7.20 -5.37
N ARG A 288 28.39 7.61 -4.64
CA ARG A 288 29.41 6.76 -3.99
C ARG A 288 28.92 6.05 -2.71
N PRO A 289 29.54 4.91 -2.33
CA PRO A 289 29.12 4.08 -1.19
C PRO A 289 29.57 4.55 0.21
N ASP A 290 30.32 5.66 0.33
CA ASP A 290 30.86 6.08 1.63
C ASP A 290 29.94 7.11 2.28
N ILE A 291 28.98 6.67 3.10
CA ILE A 291 28.12 7.59 3.88
C ILE A 291 28.51 7.55 5.36
N PRO A 292 29.31 8.53 5.79
CA PRO A 292 29.05 9.23 7.05
C PRO A 292 29.04 10.75 6.81
N GLY A 293 27.83 11.33 6.82
CA GLY A 293 27.59 12.77 6.76
C GLY A 293 27.73 13.36 5.35
N LEU A 294 26.59 13.65 4.70
CA LEU A 294 26.19 14.97 4.16
C LEU A 294 27.24 15.96 3.59
N SER A 295 28.46 15.56 3.23
CA SER A 295 29.57 16.50 3.06
C SER A 295 29.69 17.12 1.66
N CYS A 296 28.87 16.70 0.68
CA CYS A 296 28.99 17.23 -0.69
C CYS A 296 27.68 17.57 -1.46
N ILE A 297 26.47 17.17 -1.04
CA ILE A 297 25.24 17.90 -1.46
C ILE A 297 25.42 19.43 -1.26
N PRO A 298 26.10 19.86 -0.18
CA PRO A 298 26.35 21.26 0.14
C PRO A 298 27.63 21.91 -0.41
N GLN A 299 28.49 21.25 -1.21
CA GLN A 299 29.74 21.91 -1.66
C GLN A 299 29.63 22.64 -3.00
N GLU A 300 28.67 22.27 -3.85
CA GLU A 300 28.39 22.99 -5.09
C GLU A 300 26.87 22.98 -5.35
N LEU A 301 26.15 24.04 -5.00
CA LEU A 301 24.95 24.38 -5.78
C LEU A 301 25.33 25.02 -7.15
N GLY A 302 26.56 24.76 -7.61
CA GLY A 302 26.91 24.56 -9.01
C GLY A 302 26.39 23.21 -9.53
N LEU A 303 25.07 22.99 -9.47
CA LEU A 303 24.45 21.82 -10.09
C LEU A 303 24.42 22.00 -11.62
N GLN A 304 25.31 21.32 -12.35
CA GLN A 304 25.02 20.97 -13.75
C GLN A 304 24.17 19.69 -13.74
N MET A 305 22.86 19.91 -13.70
CA MET A 305 21.92 18.97 -14.29
C MET A 305 21.73 19.42 -15.74
N HIS A 306 22.07 18.57 -16.72
CA HIS A 306 21.21 18.41 -17.90
C HIS A 306 21.58 17.20 -18.77
N ASP A 307 20.52 16.76 -19.44
CA ASP A 307 20.33 15.57 -20.24
C ASP A 307 21.32 15.38 -21.39
N ARG A 308 21.69 14.11 -21.60
CA ARG A 308 22.21 13.51 -22.84
C ARG A 308 23.44 14.20 -23.47
N LEU A 309 24.59 13.52 -23.49
CA LEU A 309 25.60 13.44 -24.59
C LEU A 309 27.03 13.21 -24.05
N ALA A 310 27.86 12.57 -24.88
CA ALA A 310 29.26 12.21 -24.69
C ALA A 310 30.19 13.39 -24.33
N PRO A 311 31.37 13.15 -23.73
CA PRO A 311 32.18 14.21 -23.14
C PRO A 311 33.04 14.94 -24.17
N PRO A 312 33.17 16.28 -24.10
CA PRO A 312 34.38 16.97 -24.55
C PRO A 312 35.33 17.16 -23.35
N ALA A 313 36.59 16.82 -23.59
CA ALA A 313 37.68 16.93 -22.63
C ALA A 313 38.11 18.39 -22.44
N GLU A 314 37.36 19.19 -21.68
CA GLU A 314 37.80 20.48 -21.14
C GLU A 314 36.71 21.08 -20.23
N CYS A 315 36.44 20.47 -19.07
CA CYS A 315 35.68 21.14 -18.00
C CYS A 315 35.97 20.51 -16.63
N VAL A 316 37.21 20.65 -16.15
CA VAL A 316 37.54 20.46 -14.74
C VAL A 316 37.55 21.85 -14.11
N LEU A 317 36.46 22.23 -13.43
CA LEU A 317 36.48 23.39 -12.54
C LEU A 317 37.22 22.99 -11.27
N GLN A 318 38.51 23.32 -11.19
CA GLN A 318 39.18 23.44 -9.90
C GLN A 318 38.69 24.73 -9.21
N PRO A 319 38.49 24.73 -7.88
CA PRO A 319 38.18 25.95 -7.17
C PRO A 319 39.31 26.97 -7.37
N PRO A 320 39.03 28.27 -7.57
CA PRO A 320 40.10 29.25 -7.73
C PRO A 320 40.94 29.29 -6.45
N GLU A 321 42.26 29.22 -6.58
CA GLU A 321 43.17 29.48 -5.46
C GLU A 321 42.83 30.84 -4.84
N GLY A 322 42.36 30.83 -3.59
CA GLY A 322 41.97 32.04 -2.84
C GLY A 322 40.47 32.21 -2.53
N CYS A 323 39.59 31.28 -2.90
CA CYS A 323 38.17 31.34 -2.50
C CYS A 323 37.94 30.80 -1.08
N ASP A 324 38.02 31.70 -0.09
CA ASP A 324 37.68 31.42 1.30
C ASP A 324 36.15 31.56 1.50
N TRP A 325 35.40 30.46 1.36
CA TRP A 325 33.93 30.39 1.52
C TRP A 325 33.42 30.63 2.95
N ARG A 326 34.22 31.28 3.81
CA ARG A 326 33.82 31.63 5.18
C ARG A 326 32.87 32.85 5.23
N GLY A 327 32.59 33.46 4.09
CA GLY A 327 31.62 34.53 3.93
C GLY A 327 30.28 34.05 3.36
N ALA A 328 29.32 33.79 4.25
CA ALA A 328 28.07 34.56 4.27
C ALA A 328 26.80 33.98 3.54
N VAL A 329 25.97 33.26 4.33
CA VAL A 329 24.61 32.66 4.10
C VAL A 329 24.55 31.36 3.30
N HIS A 330 24.46 30.22 4.01
CA HIS A 330 23.81 29.04 3.46
C HIS A 330 22.33 29.37 3.23
N PRO A 331 21.79 29.23 2.00
CA PRO A 331 20.36 29.41 1.79
C PRO A 331 19.60 28.47 2.74
N PRO A 332 18.47 28.89 3.35
CA PRO A 332 17.63 27.97 4.10
C PRO A 332 17.10 26.88 3.15
N LEU A 333 17.76 25.73 3.16
CA LEU A 333 17.21 24.51 2.63
C LEU A 333 16.33 23.90 3.71
N LEU A 334 15.05 24.26 3.66
CA LEU A 334 13.99 23.72 4.48
C LEU A 334 13.71 22.27 4.04
N GLN A 335 13.51 21.40 5.03
CA GLN A 335 13.04 20.04 4.79
C GLN A 335 11.60 20.04 4.28
N GLU A 336 11.22 19.01 3.52
CA GLU A 336 9.88 18.82 2.92
C GLU A 336 9.48 19.91 1.90
N VAL A 337 10.40 20.81 1.55
CA VAL A 337 10.19 21.88 0.54
C VAL A 337 10.72 21.45 -0.82
N LEU A 338 9.91 21.70 -1.85
CA LEU A 338 10.22 21.37 -3.24
C LEU A 338 11.08 22.44 -3.91
N TYR A 339 12.37 22.20 -4.08
CA TYR A 339 13.32 23.11 -4.73
C TYR A 339 13.41 22.85 -6.24
N ARG A 340 12.83 23.74 -7.05
CA ARG A 340 13.00 23.76 -8.50
C ARG A 340 14.26 24.52 -8.89
N LEU A 341 15.09 23.90 -9.72
CA LEU A 341 16.25 24.52 -10.33
C LEU A 341 15.79 25.18 -11.63
N GLY A 342 16.01 26.50 -11.76
CA GLY A 342 15.58 27.25 -12.93
C GLY A 342 16.51 28.41 -13.26
N THR A 343 16.53 28.77 -14.53
CA THR A 343 17.43 29.81 -15.05
C THR A 343 16.94 31.23 -14.76
N THR A 344 15.65 31.47 -14.51
CA THR A 344 15.14 32.79 -14.12
C THR A 344 13.89 32.73 -13.24
N ALA A 345 13.98 33.23 -12.01
CA ALA A 345 12.82 33.79 -11.33
C ALA A 345 12.44 35.06 -12.11
N THR A 346 11.36 35.00 -12.88
CA THR A 346 10.85 36.15 -13.62
C THR A 346 10.13 37.09 -12.65
N ALA A 347 10.04 38.38 -12.97
CA ALA A 347 9.17 39.30 -12.23
C ALA A 347 7.74 38.72 -12.09
N LYS A 348 7.29 37.98 -13.13
CA LYS A 348 6.05 37.23 -13.14
C LYS A 348 5.98 36.13 -12.06
N SER A 349 7.04 35.35 -11.85
CA SER A 349 7.04 34.31 -10.80
C SER A 349 7.01 34.93 -9.40
N LEU A 350 7.72 36.04 -9.18
CA LEU A 350 7.67 36.78 -7.92
C LEU A 350 6.27 37.34 -7.65
N GLN A 351 5.65 37.98 -8.64
CA GLN A 351 4.28 38.48 -8.55
C GLN A 351 3.28 37.33 -8.29
N THR A 352 3.49 36.18 -8.93
CA THR A 352 2.68 34.98 -8.71
C THR A 352 2.83 34.48 -7.27
N ALA A 353 4.07 34.39 -6.76
CA ALA A 353 4.38 34.03 -5.38
C ALA A 353 3.67 34.96 -4.38
N GLN A 354 3.82 36.26 -4.57
CA GLN A 354 3.20 37.28 -3.72
C GLN A 354 1.67 37.19 -3.74
N THR A 355 1.08 37.03 -4.93
CA THR A 355 -0.38 36.87 -5.09
C THR A 355 -0.87 35.61 -4.37
N ALA A 356 -0.14 34.50 -4.47
CA ALA A 356 -0.49 33.25 -3.82
C ALA A 356 -0.40 33.35 -2.29
N LEU A 357 0.69 33.92 -1.76
CA LEU A 357 0.86 34.18 -0.33
C LEU A 357 -0.25 35.12 0.18
N GLN A 358 -0.58 36.18 -0.55
CA GLN A 358 -1.68 37.09 -0.18
C GLN A 358 -3.04 36.41 -0.11
N ARG A 359 -3.33 35.42 -0.96
CA ARG A 359 -4.58 34.66 -0.88
C ARG A 359 -4.68 33.78 0.36
N ILE A 360 -3.55 33.25 0.84
CA ILE A 360 -3.48 32.45 2.07
C ILE A 360 -3.61 33.36 3.31
N MET A 361 -3.06 34.57 3.24
CA MET A 361 -3.16 35.55 4.33
C MET A 361 -4.60 36.05 4.53
N GLY A 362 -5.03 36.09 5.79
CA GLY A 362 -6.27 36.74 6.20
C GLY A 362 -6.31 38.22 5.81
N LYS A 363 -7.51 38.81 5.76
CA LYS A 363 -7.69 40.23 5.40
C LYS A 363 -6.87 41.16 6.31
N GLU A 364 -6.87 40.90 7.62
CA GLU A 364 -6.15 41.70 8.60
C GLU A 364 -4.64 41.70 8.37
N ALA A 365 -4.02 40.51 8.24
CA ALA A 365 -2.58 40.40 7.94
C ALA A 365 -2.22 41.05 6.59
N ARG A 366 -3.11 40.94 5.58
CA ARG A 366 -2.93 41.64 4.30
C ARG A 366 -2.97 43.15 4.45
N ASP A 367 -3.95 43.69 5.19
CA ASP A 367 -4.09 45.12 5.39
C ASP A 367 -2.91 45.70 6.20
N GLN A 368 -2.41 44.96 7.17
CA GLN A 368 -1.19 45.30 7.92
C GLN A 368 0.10 45.22 7.06
N LEU A 369 0.14 44.36 6.04
CA LEU A 369 1.26 44.23 5.10
C LEU A 369 1.23 45.21 3.93
N LYS A 370 0.08 45.77 3.55
CA LYS A 370 0.00 46.74 2.44
C LYS A 370 0.91 47.95 2.65
N ASN A 371 1.10 48.36 3.90
CA ASN A 371 1.96 49.48 4.26
C ASN A 371 3.44 49.09 4.35
N TYR A 372 3.78 47.80 4.23
CA TYR A 372 5.14 47.28 4.49
C TYR A 372 6.19 47.83 3.53
N ALA A 373 5.84 48.06 2.25
CA ALA A 373 6.78 48.57 1.26
C ALA A 373 7.29 49.99 1.59
N GLU A 374 6.52 50.77 2.35
CA GLU A 374 6.82 52.17 2.70
C GLU A 374 7.58 52.30 4.04
N LEU A 375 7.60 51.25 4.86
CA LEU A 375 8.28 51.24 6.15
C LEU A 375 9.80 51.16 6.01
N SER A 376 10.53 51.77 6.95
CA SER A 376 11.97 51.54 7.11
C SER A 376 12.25 50.08 7.47
N GLU A 377 13.49 49.62 7.31
CA GLU A 377 13.81 48.21 7.56
C GLU A 377 13.55 47.78 9.01
N GLU A 378 13.82 48.65 9.99
CA GLU A 378 13.59 48.35 11.40
C GLU A 378 12.08 48.31 11.73
N GLU A 379 11.30 49.23 11.17
CA GLU A 379 9.84 49.22 11.28
C GLU A 379 9.23 47.98 10.59
N ARG A 380 9.78 47.57 9.44
CA ARG A 380 9.40 46.31 8.77
C ARG A 380 9.63 45.10 9.68
N ARG A 381 10.76 45.05 10.39
CA ARG A 381 11.05 43.96 11.36
C ARG A 381 10.06 43.97 12.52
N GLN A 382 9.81 45.14 13.11
CA GLN A 382 8.84 45.28 14.20
C GLN A 382 7.42 44.91 13.75
N GLN A 383 7.02 45.32 12.54
CA GLN A 383 5.72 45.00 11.98
C GLN A 383 5.59 43.50 11.71
N ILE A 384 6.61 42.83 11.14
CA ILE A 384 6.60 41.36 10.98
C ILE A 384 6.49 40.66 12.31
N ARG A 385 7.28 41.07 13.32
CA ARG A 385 7.22 40.48 14.66
C ARG A 385 5.83 40.62 15.28
N LYS A 386 5.26 41.83 15.23
CA LYS A 386 3.91 42.12 15.72
C LYS A 386 2.84 41.27 15.03
N ILE A 387 2.84 41.22 13.70
CA ILE A 387 1.92 40.34 12.94
C ILE A 387 2.15 38.89 13.34
N SER A 388 3.40 38.48 13.58
CA SER A 388 3.72 37.09 13.87
C SER A 388 3.38 36.65 15.30
N GLU A 389 3.39 37.53 16.29
CA GLU A 389 3.08 37.19 17.68
C GLU A 389 1.57 36.94 17.89
N ASP A 390 0.73 37.70 17.19
CA ASP A 390 -0.73 37.63 17.35
C ASP A 390 -1.43 36.68 16.36
N ALA A 391 -0.74 36.29 15.27
CA ALA A 391 -1.35 35.51 14.20
C ALA A 391 -1.17 33.99 14.35
N ASP A 392 -2.07 33.23 13.72
CA ASP A 392 -1.90 31.79 13.58
C ASP A 392 -0.59 31.46 12.85
N HIS A 393 0.01 30.30 13.17
CA HIS A 393 1.32 29.94 12.65
C HIS A 393 1.39 29.89 11.10
N ILE A 394 0.26 29.64 10.41
CA ILE A 394 0.21 29.62 8.93
C ILE A 394 0.39 31.03 8.39
N VAL A 395 -0.30 31.99 8.99
CA VAL A 395 -0.13 33.42 8.70
C VAL A 395 1.28 33.85 9.05
N GLN A 396 1.86 33.41 10.18
CA GLN A 396 3.25 33.71 10.54
C GLN A 396 4.24 33.27 9.44
N LEU A 397 4.15 31.99 9.00
CA LEU A 397 5.00 31.46 7.93
C LEU A 397 4.80 32.24 6.63
N THR A 398 3.54 32.51 6.25
CA THR A 398 3.20 33.22 5.00
C THR A 398 3.74 34.65 4.99
N VAL A 399 3.65 35.38 6.10
CA VAL A 399 4.21 36.72 6.28
C VAL A 399 5.74 36.70 6.17
N ARG A 400 6.40 35.73 6.82
CA ARG A 400 7.87 35.57 6.77
C ARG A 400 8.35 35.23 5.35
N LEU A 401 7.68 34.33 4.64
CA LEU A 401 8.00 34.00 3.25
C LEU A 401 7.76 35.20 2.31
N TRP A 402 6.68 35.95 2.52
CA TRP A 402 6.41 37.15 1.75
C TRP A 402 7.53 38.18 1.96
N ALA A 403 7.93 38.43 3.21
CA ALA A 403 9.02 39.33 3.55
C ALA A 403 10.37 38.88 2.96
N TRP A 404 10.66 37.58 3.04
CA TRP A 404 11.84 36.98 2.42
C TRP A 404 11.87 37.26 0.91
N ASN A 405 10.75 37.02 0.22
CA ASN A 405 10.64 37.24 -1.21
C ASN A 405 10.75 38.73 -1.62
N GLN A 406 10.57 39.69 -0.71
CA GLN A 406 10.78 41.11 -1.00
C GLN A 406 12.25 41.55 -0.93
N ARG A 407 13.14 40.72 -0.35
CA ARG A 407 14.55 41.09 -0.20
C ARG A 407 15.31 40.81 -1.49
N GLU A 408 16.02 41.82 -1.98
CA GLU A 408 17.10 41.58 -2.94
C GLU A 408 18.25 40.88 -2.19
N LEU A 409 18.64 39.68 -2.61
CA LEU A 409 19.67 38.85 -1.95
C LEU A 409 21.11 39.44 -2.01
N GLY A 410 21.24 40.74 -2.27
CA GLY A 410 22.52 41.45 -2.40
C GLY A 410 22.97 42.26 -1.18
N GLN A 411 22.14 42.44 -0.14
CA GLN A 411 22.49 43.25 1.04
C GLN A 411 22.27 42.50 2.37
N GLU A 412 23.33 42.54 3.19
CA GLU A 412 23.52 42.03 4.56
C GLU A 412 23.05 40.58 4.88
N VAL A 413 24.04 39.71 4.88
CA VAL A 413 24.03 38.27 5.20
C VAL A 413 23.43 37.93 6.57
N ALA A 414 23.74 38.74 7.59
CA ALA A 414 23.43 38.41 8.97
C ALA A 414 21.91 38.26 9.20
N ASP A 415 21.12 39.07 8.50
CA ASP A 415 19.66 39.09 8.64
C ASP A 415 18.95 38.04 7.81
N ALA A 416 19.58 37.52 6.76
CA ALA A 416 19.08 36.39 6.01
C ALA A 416 19.26 35.08 6.80
N ALA A 417 20.38 34.89 7.50
CA ALA A 417 20.60 33.72 8.34
C ALA A 417 19.61 33.64 9.53
N MET A 418 19.33 34.78 10.17
CA MET A 418 18.33 34.88 11.23
C MET A 418 16.92 34.55 10.71
N LEU A 419 16.49 35.21 9.63
CA LEU A 419 15.15 34.99 9.07
C LEU A 419 15.00 33.56 8.52
N ALA A 420 16.07 32.96 8.00
CA ALA A 420 16.13 31.55 7.61
C ALA A 420 15.82 30.59 8.76
N GLY A 421 16.48 30.74 9.91
CA GLY A 421 16.23 29.92 11.10
C GLY A 421 14.83 30.12 11.69
N GLU A 422 14.31 31.34 11.59
CA GLU A 422 12.93 31.67 11.94
C GLU A 422 11.90 31.02 10.99
N ILE A 423 12.13 31.05 9.68
CA ILE A 423 11.29 30.36 8.69
C ILE A 423 11.33 28.85 8.92
N GLU A 424 12.50 28.29 9.21
CA GLU A 424 12.64 26.86 9.52
C GLU A 424 11.82 26.47 10.75
N THR A 425 11.92 27.27 11.82
CA THR A 425 11.13 27.05 13.04
C THR A 425 9.63 27.14 12.72
N ALA A 426 9.20 28.16 11.97
CA ALA A 426 7.80 28.31 11.58
C ALA A 426 7.31 27.17 10.68
N HIS A 427 8.13 26.69 9.74
CA HIS A 427 7.82 25.56 8.87
C HIS A 427 7.71 24.23 9.65
N ARG A 428 8.52 24.04 10.68
CA ARG A 428 8.39 22.87 11.58
C ARG A 428 7.07 22.88 12.34
N LEU A 429 6.61 24.06 12.76
CA LEU A 429 5.32 24.24 13.44
C LEU A 429 4.15 24.12 12.45
N VAL A 430 4.34 24.61 11.23
CA VAL A 430 3.35 24.61 10.15
C VAL A 430 3.94 23.96 8.93
N ARG A 431 3.64 22.69 8.82
CA ARG A 431 4.01 21.91 7.65
C ARG A 431 3.05 22.22 6.49
N MET A 432 3.07 23.42 5.94
CA MET A 432 2.37 23.70 4.68
C MET A 432 3.24 23.20 3.52
N PRO A 433 2.67 22.51 2.51
CA PRO A 433 3.42 22.22 1.28
C PRO A 433 3.98 23.51 0.67
N LEU A 434 5.28 23.56 0.45
CA LEU A 434 5.99 24.71 -0.10
C LEU A 434 6.86 24.31 -1.29
N LYS A 435 6.80 25.11 -2.34
CA LYS A 435 7.77 25.12 -3.43
C LYS A 435 8.78 26.23 -3.23
N ALA A 436 9.96 26.06 -3.77
CA ALA A 436 11.03 27.01 -3.78
C ALA A 436 11.65 27.02 -5.19
N ALA A 437 11.77 28.18 -5.82
CA ALA A 437 12.53 28.34 -7.04
C ALA A 437 13.93 28.83 -6.68
N ALA A 438 14.94 27.99 -6.89
CA ALA A 438 16.35 28.33 -6.69
C ALA A 438 16.95 28.89 -7.99
N ARG A 439 17.63 30.03 -7.91
CA ARG A 439 18.25 30.74 -9.03
C ARG A 439 19.67 31.16 -8.65
N ARG A 440 20.63 30.97 -9.56
CA ARG A 440 21.96 31.57 -9.44
C ARG A 440 21.90 33.10 -9.61
N GLN A 441 22.40 33.86 -8.65
CA GLN A 441 22.50 35.33 -8.69
C GLN A 441 23.95 35.75 -8.36
N GLY A 442 24.72 36.16 -9.37
CA GLY A 442 26.13 36.47 -9.18
C GLY A 442 26.91 35.26 -8.64
N GLN A 443 27.54 35.41 -7.46
CA GLN A 443 28.23 34.33 -6.75
C GLN A 443 27.32 33.50 -5.81
N GLY A 444 26.06 33.89 -5.62
CA GLY A 444 25.13 33.25 -4.69
C GLY A 444 23.91 32.60 -5.34
N ILE A 445 22.98 32.14 -4.50
CA ILE A 445 21.72 31.53 -4.91
C ILE A 445 20.56 32.25 -4.26
N GLY A 446 19.68 32.82 -5.07
CA GLY A 446 18.41 33.34 -4.65
C GLY A 446 17.35 32.25 -4.61
N ILE A 447 16.56 32.22 -3.53
CA ILE A 447 15.46 31.29 -3.35
C ILE A 447 14.16 32.07 -3.22
N VAL A 448 13.18 31.75 -4.06
CA VAL A 448 11.82 32.31 -4.00
C VAL A 448 10.86 31.22 -3.53
N PHE A 449 10.21 31.41 -2.39
CA PHE A 449 9.25 30.45 -1.85
C PHE A 449 7.84 30.72 -2.36
N MET A 450 7.11 29.67 -2.71
CA MET A 450 5.78 29.71 -3.29
C MET A 450 4.94 28.56 -2.74
N PRO A 451 3.70 28.77 -2.27
CA PRO A 451 2.79 27.66 -2.06
C PRO A 451 2.43 27.01 -3.42
N PRO A 452 2.05 25.73 -3.46
CA PRO A 452 1.47 25.11 -4.65
C PRO A 452 0.25 25.87 -5.18
N ASP A 453 -0.02 25.70 -6.47
CA ASP A 453 -1.17 26.33 -7.11
C ASP A 453 -2.48 25.82 -6.48
N GLY A 454 -3.45 26.72 -6.29
CA GLY A 454 -4.73 26.38 -5.67
C GLY A 454 -4.70 26.20 -4.15
N MET A 455 -3.57 26.47 -3.49
CA MET A 455 -3.49 26.41 -2.03
C MET A 455 -4.36 27.50 -1.38
N SER A 456 -5.22 27.08 -0.46
CA SER A 456 -6.08 27.95 0.37
C SER A 456 -5.98 27.51 1.82
N ARG A 457 -6.46 28.33 2.76
CA ARG A 457 -6.47 27.98 4.19
C ARG A 457 -7.13 26.62 4.47
N GLY A 458 -8.28 26.36 3.86
CA GLY A 458 -8.97 25.08 4.01
C GLY A 458 -8.19 23.88 3.45
N VAL A 459 -7.35 24.08 2.42
CA VAL A 459 -6.46 23.03 1.91
C VAL A 459 -5.32 22.76 2.90
N ILE A 460 -4.78 23.79 3.54
CA ILE A 460 -3.72 23.65 4.55
C ILE A 460 -4.24 22.87 5.77
N ASP A 461 -5.43 23.23 6.26
CA ASP A 461 -6.10 22.51 7.35
C ASP A 461 -6.39 21.04 6.96
N ALA A 462 -6.75 20.79 5.70
CA ALA A 462 -6.92 19.44 5.19
C ALA A 462 -5.59 18.66 5.15
N CYS A 463 -4.47 19.29 4.79
CA CYS A 463 -3.14 18.68 4.84
C CYS A 463 -2.71 18.36 6.28
N ALA A 464 -3.00 19.24 7.25
CA ALA A 464 -2.72 18.99 8.67
C ALA A 464 -3.49 17.75 9.17
N LYS A 465 -4.81 17.68 8.93
CA LYS A 465 -5.63 16.49 9.21
C LYS A 465 -5.16 15.26 8.43
N GLY A 466 -4.65 15.46 7.22
CA GLY A 466 -4.02 14.44 6.40
C GLY A 466 -2.82 13.82 7.10
N ARG A 467 -1.94 14.63 7.69
CA ARG A 467 -0.80 14.13 8.47
C ARG A 467 -1.21 13.36 9.70
N GLU A 468 -2.24 13.78 10.42
CA GLU A 468 -2.78 13.01 11.55
C GLU A 468 -3.26 11.62 11.10
N LYS A 469 -3.94 11.55 9.94
CA LYS A 469 -4.36 10.27 9.34
C LYS A 469 -3.17 9.41 8.88
N ILE A 470 -2.12 10.03 8.32
CA ILE A 470 -0.89 9.35 7.92
C ILE A 470 -0.19 8.79 9.17
N ALA A 471 -0.05 9.60 10.22
CA ALA A 471 0.51 9.18 11.50
C ALA A 471 -0.27 7.98 12.07
N ALA A 472 -1.61 8.04 12.09
CA ALA A 472 -2.45 6.92 12.55
C ALA A 472 -2.38 5.68 11.65
N ALA A 473 -2.11 5.85 10.34
CA ALA A 473 -1.94 4.74 9.41
C ALA A 473 -0.58 4.06 9.55
N LEU A 474 0.47 4.84 9.81
CA LEU A 474 1.84 4.39 10.07
C LEU A 474 2.04 3.95 11.52
N GLU A 475 1.13 4.31 12.43
CA GLU A 475 1.20 3.91 13.82
C GLU A 475 1.19 2.39 13.90
N ILE A 476 2.37 1.90 14.25
CA ILE A 476 2.71 0.58 14.72
C ILE A 476 2.12 0.21 16.08
N PRO A 477 0.90 -0.39 16.31
CA PRO A 477 0.58 -0.79 17.67
C PRO A 477 1.67 -1.77 18.11
N ASP A 478 2.23 -1.55 19.29
CA ASP A 478 3.18 -2.49 19.85
C ASP A 478 2.45 -3.83 20.05
N ARG A 479 2.73 -4.75 19.13
CA ARG A 479 2.20 -6.11 19.10
C ARG A 479 3.28 -7.11 19.48
N GLN A 480 4.40 -6.67 20.05
CA GLN A 480 5.48 -7.56 20.41
C GLN A 480 4.99 -8.65 21.39
N SER A 481 4.22 -8.26 22.41
CA SER A 481 3.61 -9.20 23.37
C SER A 481 2.65 -10.19 22.70
N TYR A 482 1.88 -9.74 21.70
CA TYR A 482 1.01 -10.62 20.91
C TYR A 482 1.83 -11.63 20.10
N PHE A 483 2.85 -11.20 19.37
CA PHE A 483 3.72 -12.09 18.59
C PHE A 483 4.52 -13.06 19.48
N GLU A 484 4.96 -12.62 20.67
CA GLU A 484 5.58 -13.50 21.68
C GLU A 484 4.60 -14.59 22.13
N SER A 485 3.35 -14.23 22.41
CA SER A 485 2.32 -15.20 22.80
C SER A 485 2.02 -16.21 21.68
N GLU A 486 1.98 -15.78 20.42
CA GLU A 486 1.76 -16.65 19.26
C GLU A 486 2.94 -17.60 19.03
N ARG A 487 4.19 -17.12 19.21
CA ARG A 487 5.39 -17.96 19.15
C ARG A 487 5.40 -19.01 20.27
N ALA A 488 5.05 -18.63 21.49
CA ALA A 488 4.92 -19.57 22.61
C ALA A 488 3.84 -20.62 22.33
N ARG A 489 2.67 -20.21 21.80
CA ARG A 489 1.58 -21.10 21.40
C ARG A 489 2.01 -22.09 20.32
N LEU A 490 2.81 -21.63 19.35
CA LEU A 490 3.37 -22.47 18.29
C LEU A 490 4.32 -23.53 18.84
N SER A 491 5.27 -23.14 19.71
CA SER A 491 6.18 -24.09 20.36
C SER A 491 5.43 -25.11 21.22
N ALA A 492 4.42 -24.68 21.99
CA ALA A 492 3.56 -25.58 22.76
C ALA A 492 2.83 -26.60 21.86
N THR A 493 2.32 -26.14 20.72
CA THR A 493 1.67 -27.03 19.73
C THR A 493 2.65 -28.08 19.21
N LEU A 494 3.89 -27.71 18.87
CA LEU A 494 4.90 -28.67 18.46
C LEU A 494 5.20 -29.69 19.57
N GLN A 495 5.34 -29.24 20.82
CA GLN A 495 5.58 -30.13 21.96
C GLN A 495 4.45 -31.15 22.13
N ASP A 496 3.20 -30.72 22.03
CA ASP A 496 2.04 -31.61 22.09
C ASP A 496 2.03 -32.65 20.95
N LEU A 497 2.38 -32.21 19.73
CA LEU A 497 2.47 -33.09 18.55
C LEU A 497 3.59 -34.13 18.68
N LEU A 498 4.73 -33.74 19.26
CA LEU A 498 5.84 -34.64 19.54
C LEU A 498 5.47 -35.64 20.66
N ALA A 499 4.87 -35.16 21.75
CA ALA A 499 4.47 -36.00 22.88
C ALA A 499 3.41 -37.04 22.48
N SER A 500 2.48 -36.66 21.61
CA SER A 500 1.44 -37.54 21.08
C SER A 500 1.89 -38.41 19.89
N ARG A 501 3.17 -38.31 19.48
CA ARG A 501 3.78 -39.05 18.36
C ARG A 501 3.11 -38.84 17.00
N HIS A 502 2.38 -37.72 16.84
CA HIS A 502 1.85 -37.31 15.54
C HIS A 502 2.95 -36.75 14.63
N VAL A 503 4.02 -36.22 15.24
CA VAL A 503 5.22 -35.73 14.56
C VAL A 503 6.43 -36.47 15.10
N ALA A 504 7.28 -36.96 14.21
CA ALA A 504 8.56 -37.56 14.56
C ALA A 504 9.57 -36.45 14.93
N PRO A 505 10.38 -36.65 15.99
CA PRO A 505 11.44 -35.72 16.31
C PRO A 505 12.44 -35.63 15.15
N VAL A 506 12.75 -34.42 14.71
CA VAL A 506 13.81 -34.17 13.73
C VAL A 506 15.09 -33.91 14.51
N ALA A 507 16.09 -34.78 14.33
CA ALA A 507 17.36 -34.66 15.02
C ALA A 507 18.01 -33.30 14.73
N ALA A 508 18.62 -32.69 15.75
CA ALA A 508 19.46 -31.52 15.53
C ALA A 508 20.59 -31.87 14.57
N PRO A 509 20.99 -30.97 13.66
CA PRO A 509 22.20 -31.15 12.89
C PRO A 509 23.35 -31.33 13.90
N VAL A 510 24.06 -32.46 13.76
CA VAL A 510 25.24 -32.73 14.56
C VAL A 510 26.25 -31.65 14.16
N ALA A 511 26.63 -30.80 15.11
CA ALA A 511 27.65 -29.79 14.86
C ALA A 511 28.89 -30.50 14.31
N PRO A 512 29.49 -30.03 13.21
CA PRO A 512 30.64 -30.70 12.61
C PRO A 512 31.74 -30.83 13.68
N GLU A 513 32.12 -32.06 14.00
CA GLU A 513 33.22 -32.41 14.91
C GLU A 513 34.51 -31.78 14.36
N GLY A 514 34.80 -30.53 14.75
CA GLY A 514 35.94 -29.76 14.26
C GLY A 514 35.79 -28.25 14.33
N ALA A 515 34.57 -27.70 14.35
CA ALA A 515 34.36 -26.25 14.43
C ALA A 515 34.73 -25.63 15.79
N ALA A 516 34.61 -26.41 16.88
CA ALA A 516 34.98 -25.96 18.22
C ALA A 516 36.50 -25.75 18.42
N GLY A 517 37.35 -26.30 17.54
CA GLY A 517 38.82 -26.21 17.66
C GLY A 517 39.44 -24.94 17.07
N ARG A 518 38.69 -24.11 16.32
CA ARG A 518 39.25 -22.91 15.64
C ARG A 518 38.76 -21.58 16.21
N ALA A 519 37.66 -21.54 16.97
CA ALA A 519 37.14 -20.29 17.53
C ALA A 519 37.86 -19.82 18.81
N ALA A 520 38.73 -20.65 19.41
CA ALA A 520 39.43 -20.32 20.66
C ALA A 520 40.79 -19.61 20.48
N GLY A 521 41.18 -19.21 19.26
CA GLY A 521 42.54 -18.71 18.97
C GLY A 521 42.68 -17.21 18.66
N SER A 522 41.61 -16.40 18.70
CA SER A 522 41.66 -15.03 18.14
C SER A 522 41.20 -13.90 19.08
N GLU A 523 40.97 -14.17 20.36
CA GLU A 523 40.62 -13.13 21.34
C GLU A 523 41.53 -13.22 22.57
N ALA A 524 42.75 -12.69 22.48
CA ALA A 524 43.52 -12.13 23.62
C ALA A 524 44.90 -11.60 23.17
N SER A 525 44.98 -10.30 22.88
CA SER A 525 46.21 -9.51 23.05
C SER A 525 45.86 -8.35 23.97
N GLY A 526 46.13 -8.50 25.25
CA GLY A 526 45.97 -7.46 26.27
C GLY A 526 46.24 -8.01 27.67
N ASP A 527 47.47 -7.83 28.13
CA ASP A 527 47.95 -7.75 29.53
C ASP A 527 47.25 -8.58 30.64
N GLN A 528 47.96 -9.58 31.18
CA GLN A 528 48.50 -9.54 32.56
C GLN A 528 49.21 -10.84 32.97
N ARG A 529 50.25 -10.65 33.78
CA ARG A 529 51.03 -11.67 34.51
C ARG A 529 50.17 -12.36 35.59
N ALA A 530 50.32 -13.68 35.75
CA ALA A 530 50.84 -14.33 36.97
C ALA A 530 50.51 -15.85 37.03
N ALA A 531 51.53 -16.59 37.48
CA ALA A 531 51.62 -17.94 38.04
C ALA A 531 50.35 -18.81 38.23
N GLY A 532 50.48 -20.10 37.90
CA GLY A 532 49.64 -21.15 38.46
C GLY A 532 49.79 -22.49 37.74
N GLU A 533 50.65 -23.35 38.26
CA GLU A 533 50.82 -24.76 37.88
C GLU A 533 49.54 -25.58 38.14
N GLY A 534 49.26 -26.57 37.30
CA GLY A 534 48.20 -27.55 37.57
C GLY A 534 48.00 -28.54 36.42
N ARG A 535 48.63 -29.71 36.55
CA ARG A 535 48.62 -30.83 35.59
C ARG A 535 47.58 -31.89 36.00
N SER A 536 47.24 -32.76 35.04
CA SER A 536 46.37 -33.97 35.14
C SER A 536 44.87 -33.71 34.95
N GLY A 537 44.10 -34.57 34.29
CA GLY A 537 44.36 -35.96 33.95
C GLY A 537 43.48 -36.49 32.82
N ASP A 538 43.92 -37.67 32.43
CA ASP A 538 43.51 -38.60 31.40
C ASP A 538 42.09 -39.14 31.59
N SER A 539 41.38 -39.48 30.50
CA SER A 539 40.55 -40.69 30.37
C SER A 539 39.73 -40.74 29.07
N ARG A 540 40.20 -41.61 28.17
CA ARG A 540 39.39 -42.48 27.28
C ARG A 540 38.59 -43.47 28.15
N PRO A 541 37.46 -44.08 27.70
CA PRO A 541 37.53 -45.06 26.60
C PRO A 541 36.28 -45.26 25.71
N GLU A 542 36.53 -46.10 24.71
CA GLU A 542 35.68 -46.78 23.73
C GLU A 542 34.52 -47.57 24.34
N GLY A 543 33.48 -47.83 23.52
CA GLY A 543 32.47 -48.85 23.82
C GLY A 543 31.38 -48.97 22.76
N ALA A 544 31.57 -49.92 21.84
CA ALA A 544 30.74 -50.19 20.66
C ALA A 544 29.39 -50.89 20.97
N ARG A 545 28.47 -50.75 20.00
CA ARG A 545 27.19 -51.49 19.84
C ARG A 545 27.43 -53.00 19.56
N PRO A 546 26.38 -53.85 19.59
CA PRO A 546 25.58 -54.05 18.36
C PRO A 546 24.06 -54.21 18.57
N VAL A 547 23.38 -54.15 17.42
CA VAL A 547 21.93 -54.12 17.18
C VAL A 547 21.45 -55.50 16.70
N ALA A 548 20.26 -55.91 17.15
CA ALA A 548 19.35 -56.88 16.52
C ALA A 548 17.92 -56.39 16.86
N GLY A 549 16.88 -56.34 16.02
CA GLY A 549 16.54 -57.09 14.82
C GLY A 549 15.17 -57.77 15.08
N SER A 550 14.07 -57.28 14.50
CA SER A 550 12.81 -58.02 14.19
C SER A 550 11.72 -57.02 13.72
N VAL A 551 11.25 -57.08 12.47
CA VAL A 551 10.20 -57.94 11.87
C VAL A 551 8.80 -57.33 12.07
N TRP A 552 8.17 -57.00 10.93
CA TRP A 552 6.84 -56.40 10.79
C TRP A 552 5.80 -57.49 10.54
N ASP A 553 4.63 -57.37 11.20
CA ASP A 553 3.40 -58.07 10.81
C ASP A 553 2.29 -57.04 10.52
N ALA A 554 1.56 -57.27 9.43
CA ALA A 554 0.43 -56.48 8.97
C ALA A 554 -0.91 -57.06 9.45
N PRO A 555 -1.98 -56.25 9.65
CA PRO A 555 -3.32 -56.79 9.81
C PRO A 555 -4.28 -56.48 8.64
N SER A 556 -5.14 -57.47 8.44
CA SER A 556 -6.20 -57.66 7.46
C SER A 556 -7.38 -56.68 7.55
N THR A 557 -8.00 -56.43 6.40
CA THR A 557 -9.24 -55.68 6.18
C THR A 557 -10.51 -56.51 6.47
N GLY A 558 -11.54 -55.86 7.03
CA GLY A 558 -12.89 -56.41 7.21
C GLY A 558 -13.98 -55.41 6.78
N PRO A 559 -15.17 -55.86 6.32
CA PRO A 559 -16.08 -55.03 5.54
C PRO A 559 -17.13 -54.25 6.36
N VAL A 560 -17.48 -53.07 5.83
CA VAL A 560 -18.42 -52.07 6.35
C VAL A 560 -19.88 -52.45 6.04
N ARG A 561 -20.76 -52.36 7.05
CA ARG A 561 -22.21 -52.60 6.93
C ARG A 561 -22.99 -51.27 6.99
N ARG A 562 -23.63 -50.88 5.89
CA ARG A 562 -24.52 -49.71 5.76
C ARG A 562 -25.89 -49.97 6.40
N LYS A 563 -26.41 -49.03 7.20
CA LYS A 563 -27.86 -48.79 7.41
C LYS A 563 -28.11 -47.52 8.25
N ARG A 564 -28.53 -46.40 7.64
CA ARG A 564 -29.43 -45.40 8.27
C ARG A 564 -29.90 -44.29 7.32
N GLU A 565 -30.82 -44.59 6.41
CA GLU A 565 -31.69 -43.58 5.81
C GLU A 565 -33.11 -43.76 6.37
N ARG A 566 -33.51 -42.86 7.28
CA ARG A 566 -34.93 -42.65 7.66
C ARG A 566 -35.16 -41.44 8.58
N LYS A 567 -34.11 -40.76 9.08
CA LYS A 567 -34.25 -39.60 9.98
C LYS A 567 -34.40 -38.23 9.30
N SER A 568 -34.08 -38.09 8.01
CA SER A 568 -34.09 -36.79 7.31
C SER A 568 -35.48 -36.18 7.09
N ARG A 569 -36.53 -37.00 6.87
CA ARG A 569 -37.87 -36.49 6.53
C ARG A 569 -38.61 -35.78 7.68
N ARG A 570 -38.24 -36.04 8.94
CA ARG A 570 -38.87 -35.36 10.10
C ARG A 570 -38.30 -33.98 10.37
N PHE A 571 -37.08 -33.71 9.93
CA PHE A 571 -36.41 -32.42 10.15
C PHE A 571 -36.93 -31.35 9.17
N LEU A 572 -37.20 -31.74 7.93
CA LEU A 572 -37.74 -30.85 6.90
C LEU A 572 -39.12 -30.28 7.28
N LEU A 573 -39.97 -31.10 7.89
CA LEU A 573 -41.34 -30.72 8.23
C LEU A 573 -41.39 -29.67 9.36
N VAL A 574 -40.46 -29.75 10.31
CA VAL A 574 -40.34 -28.77 11.40
C VAL A 574 -39.80 -27.43 10.89
N ALA A 575 -38.86 -27.44 9.95
CA ALA A 575 -38.30 -26.22 9.35
C ALA A 575 -39.35 -25.42 8.57
N VAL A 576 -40.22 -26.09 7.80
CA VAL A 576 -41.30 -25.43 7.04
C VAL A 576 -42.32 -24.76 7.97
N LEU A 577 -42.64 -25.41 9.11
CA LEU A 577 -43.62 -24.90 10.06
C LEU A 577 -43.12 -23.63 10.79
N LEU A 578 -41.82 -23.56 11.10
CA LEU A 578 -41.20 -22.37 11.68
C LEU A 578 -41.13 -21.19 10.70
N ALA A 579 -40.87 -21.46 9.42
CA ALA A 579 -40.84 -20.42 8.39
C ALA A 579 -42.21 -19.76 8.19
N LEU A 580 -43.29 -20.57 8.18
CA LEU A 580 -44.66 -20.06 8.09
C LEU A 580 -45.05 -19.18 9.29
N LEU A 581 -44.62 -19.56 10.50
CA LEU A 581 -44.90 -18.77 11.70
C LEU A 581 -44.21 -17.39 11.66
N GLY A 582 -42.97 -17.33 11.14
CA GLY A 582 -42.23 -16.09 10.98
C GLY A 582 -42.87 -15.12 9.98
N ALA A 583 -43.41 -15.65 8.86
CA ALA A 583 -44.08 -14.84 7.85
C ALA A 583 -45.35 -14.14 8.38
N VAL A 584 -46.14 -14.83 9.21
CA VAL A 584 -47.35 -14.26 9.83
C VAL A 584 -47.00 -13.11 10.79
N LEU A 585 -45.92 -13.26 11.55
CA LEU A 585 -45.45 -12.24 12.49
C LEU A 585 -44.97 -10.97 11.79
N LEU A 586 -44.27 -11.12 10.66
CA LEU A 586 -43.82 -9.99 9.83
C LEU A 586 -44.98 -9.25 9.15
N ALA A 587 -46.02 -9.98 8.73
CA ALA A 587 -47.22 -9.37 8.15
C ALA A 587 -47.98 -8.50 9.17
N GLY A 588 -48.06 -8.93 10.44
CA GLY A 588 -48.69 -8.17 11.51
C GLY A 588 -47.99 -6.84 11.82
N ILE A 589 -46.65 -6.82 11.78
CA ILE A 589 -45.85 -5.61 12.05
C ILE A 589 -46.04 -4.56 10.95
N ARG A 590 -46.16 -4.97 9.68
CA ARG A 590 -46.37 -4.03 8.56
C ARG A 590 -47.72 -3.33 8.59
N LEU A 591 -48.77 -4.00 9.07
CA LEU A 591 -50.11 -3.42 9.13
C LEU A 591 -50.23 -2.35 10.21
N GLY A 592 -49.54 -2.48 11.35
CA GLY A 592 -49.55 -1.48 12.41
C GLY A 592 -48.76 -0.20 12.09
N TRP A 593 -47.78 -0.27 11.19
CA TRP A 593 -46.91 0.87 10.87
C TRP A 593 -47.54 1.84 9.87
N LEU A 594 -48.40 1.35 8.97
CA LEU A 594 -49.06 2.17 7.95
C LEU A 594 -50.15 3.08 8.53
N ASP A 595 -50.83 2.68 9.61
CA ASP A 595 -51.85 3.51 10.27
C ASP A 595 -51.26 4.72 11.01
N SER A 596 -49.98 4.64 11.42
CA SER A 596 -49.33 5.70 12.20
C SER A 596 -48.94 6.92 11.34
N ILE A 597 -48.74 6.73 10.03
CA ILE A 597 -48.26 7.78 9.11
C ILE A 597 -49.42 8.66 8.62
N ALA A 598 -50.65 8.17 8.60
CA ALA A 598 -51.81 8.90 8.07
C ALA A 598 -52.29 10.07 8.97
N GLN A 599 -51.86 10.15 10.23
CA GLN A 599 -52.43 11.09 11.20
C GLN A 599 -51.67 12.43 11.38
N ARG A 600 -50.56 12.71 10.67
CA ARG A 600 -49.64 13.81 11.04
C ARG A 600 -49.41 14.97 10.06
N GLY A 601 -50.28 15.28 9.10
CA GLY A 601 -49.99 16.36 8.15
C GLY A 601 -51.15 17.27 7.73
N VAL A 602 -51.58 18.23 8.56
CA VAL A 602 -52.37 19.41 8.13
C VAL A 602 -52.16 20.62 9.09
N ALA A 603 -51.53 21.72 8.60
CA ALA A 603 -51.74 23.16 8.94
C ALA A 603 -50.46 23.98 8.58
N ILE A 604 -50.38 24.68 7.43
CA ILE A 604 -50.79 26.07 7.07
C ILE A 604 -49.72 27.16 7.35
N LEU A 605 -49.38 27.89 6.26
CA LEU A 605 -48.51 29.08 6.11
C LEU A 605 -49.31 30.39 6.14
N ALA A 606 -48.73 31.49 6.65
CA ALA A 606 -48.95 32.88 6.20
C ALA A 606 -47.83 33.85 6.71
N PRO A 607 -47.38 34.86 5.93
CA PRO A 607 -46.30 35.80 6.32
C PRO A 607 -46.75 37.26 6.53
N ALA A 608 -45.94 38.08 7.24
CA ALA A 608 -45.97 39.55 7.18
C ALA A 608 -44.65 40.20 7.68
N ASP A 609 -44.37 41.37 7.10
CA ASP A 609 -43.13 42.18 7.02
C ASP A 609 -42.75 43.03 8.28
N PRO A 610 -41.60 43.79 8.26
CA PRO A 610 -40.82 44.21 9.44
C PRO A 610 -40.90 45.71 9.82
N ALA A 611 -40.40 46.07 11.02
CA ALA A 611 -39.88 47.41 11.35
C ALA A 611 -38.97 47.44 12.62
N GLU A 612 -37.81 48.09 12.47
CA GLU A 612 -36.96 48.95 13.35
C GLU A 612 -36.87 48.79 14.90
N GLN A 613 -35.63 48.52 15.40
CA GLN A 613 -34.77 49.15 16.46
C GLN A 613 -35.35 49.93 17.69
N PRO A 614 -34.58 50.24 18.78
CA PRO A 614 -33.38 49.63 19.39
C PRO A 614 -33.36 49.58 20.97
N ALA A 615 -32.30 48.94 21.53
CA ALA A 615 -31.58 49.20 22.79
C ALA A 615 -32.30 49.33 24.17
N ALA A 616 -31.92 48.47 25.14
CA ALA A 616 -31.35 48.87 26.45
C ALA A 616 -31.14 47.66 27.40
N ALA A 617 -30.14 47.79 28.28
CA ALA A 617 -29.62 46.79 29.18
C ALA A 617 -30.41 46.64 30.50
N SER A 618 -30.42 45.43 31.07
CA SER A 618 -30.47 45.22 32.53
C SER A 618 -30.01 43.81 32.93
N ARG A 619 -29.04 43.76 33.84
CA ARG A 619 -28.58 42.58 34.58
C ARG A 619 -29.58 42.25 35.71
N HIS A 620 -29.89 40.98 35.93
CA HIS A 620 -29.75 40.26 37.21
C HIS A 620 -30.21 38.78 37.07
N PRO A 621 -29.79 37.88 37.98
CA PRO A 621 -29.53 36.46 37.73
C PRO A 621 -30.72 35.59 38.12
N VAL A 622 -30.72 34.31 37.72
CA VAL A 622 -31.25 33.17 38.50
C VAL A 622 -31.08 31.86 37.69
N GLU A 623 -30.47 30.89 38.36
CA GLU A 623 -30.69 29.44 38.42
C GLU A 623 -30.73 28.54 37.17
N ASP A 624 -30.00 27.45 37.35
CA ASP A 624 -30.03 26.16 36.66
C ASP A 624 -31.47 25.62 36.45
N ALA A 625 -31.76 25.14 35.23
CA ALA A 625 -32.46 23.87 34.97
C ALA A 625 -32.59 23.59 33.46
N ASP A 626 -32.13 22.40 33.08
CA ASP A 626 -32.69 21.49 32.07
C ASP A 626 -32.92 21.97 30.62
N LEU A 627 -31.99 21.56 29.75
CA LEU A 627 -32.11 21.54 28.29
C LEU A 627 -32.92 20.32 27.80
N PRO A 628 -33.97 20.52 26.99
CA PRO A 628 -34.35 19.57 25.95
C PRO A 628 -34.03 20.11 24.55
N ASP A 629 -33.33 19.29 23.77
CA ASP A 629 -33.06 19.51 22.34
C ASP A 629 -34.36 19.53 21.52
N THR A 630 -34.68 20.69 20.95
CA THR A 630 -35.46 20.80 19.71
C THR A 630 -35.06 22.08 18.99
N VAL A 631 -34.36 21.94 17.85
CA VAL A 631 -34.21 23.02 16.87
C VAL A 631 -34.89 22.55 15.59
N ALA A 632 -35.99 23.23 15.27
CA ALA A 632 -36.59 23.23 13.95
C ALA A 632 -36.16 24.50 13.21
N ASP A 633 -35.87 24.30 11.93
CA ASP A 633 -35.33 25.18 10.90
C ASP A 633 -35.99 26.55 10.70
N THR A 634 -35.24 27.49 10.11
CA THR A 634 -35.65 28.25 8.89
C THR A 634 -34.42 28.99 8.33
N ALA A 635 -33.94 28.62 7.15
CA ALA A 635 -34.32 29.17 5.84
C ALA A 635 -33.40 30.32 5.37
N ALA A 636 -32.24 29.94 4.84
CA ALA A 636 -31.51 30.66 3.81
C ALA A 636 -30.60 29.65 3.10
N ASP A 637 -31.16 28.94 2.11
CA ASP A 637 -30.46 28.22 1.03
C ASP A 637 -31.50 27.45 0.21
N ARG A 638 -32.28 28.18 -0.60
CA ARG A 638 -33.09 27.63 -1.68
C ARG A 638 -32.82 28.44 -2.94
N GLU A 639 -31.69 28.19 -3.58
CA GLU A 639 -31.47 28.58 -4.98
C GLU A 639 -30.35 27.79 -5.70
N ALA A 640 -30.05 26.55 -5.30
CA ALA A 640 -28.92 25.80 -5.89
C ALA A 640 -29.15 24.30 -6.19
N ASP A 641 -30.39 23.86 -6.45
CA ASP A 641 -30.67 22.44 -6.77
C ASP A 641 -31.52 22.22 -8.04
N ALA A 642 -31.54 23.19 -8.96
CA ALA A 642 -32.18 23.02 -10.28
C ALA A 642 -31.18 22.73 -11.43
N ASP A 643 -29.87 22.75 -11.20
CA ASP A 643 -28.84 22.62 -12.26
C ASP A 643 -28.04 21.31 -12.21
N ARG A 644 -28.40 20.36 -11.34
CA ARG A 644 -27.61 19.13 -11.15
C ARG A 644 -27.93 18.02 -12.14
N ASP A 645 -29.08 18.09 -12.80
CA ASP A 645 -29.49 17.12 -13.84
C ASP A 645 -29.04 17.53 -15.26
N ALA A 646 -28.48 18.72 -15.45
CA ALA A 646 -27.99 19.21 -16.75
C ALA A 646 -26.48 18.97 -16.99
N ILE A 647 -25.73 18.52 -15.97
CA ILE A 647 -24.26 18.34 -16.06
C ILE A 647 -23.86 16.91 -16.46
N VAL A 648 -24.73 15.91 -16.28
CA VAL A 648 -24.43 14.52 -16.68
C VAL A 648 -24.51 14.31 -18.20
N ASP A 649 -25.24 15.17 -18.93
CA ASP A 649 -25.38 15.07 -20.38
C ASP A 649 -24.31 15.85 -21.18
N ARG A 650 -23.45 16.64 -20.52
CA ARG A 650 -22.45 17.50 -21.22
C ARG A 650 -21.01 16.99 -21.19
N GLU A 651 -20.70 15.95 -20.41
CA GLU A 651 -19.38 15.29 -20.39
C GLU A 651 -19.30 14.06 -21.32
N ALA A 652 -20.37 13.72 -22.05
CA ALA A 652 -20.40 12.61 -23.00
C ALA A 652 -19.95 12.97 -24.43
N GLU A 653 -19.68 14.25 -24.75
CA GLU A 653 -19.32 14.69 -26.11
C GLU A 653 -17.81 14.81 -26.39
N THR A 654 -16.92 14.47 -25.45
CA THR A 654 -15.46 14.58 -25.68
C THR A 654 -14.66 13.31 -25.38
N ALA A 655 -15.28 12.14 -25.35
CA ALA A 655 -14.60 10.84 -25.24
C ALA A 655 -14.55 10.11 -26.59
N ASP A 656 -13.94 10.75 -27.59
CA ASP A 656 -13.47 10.07 -28.79
C ASP A 656 -11.95 10.28 -28.86
N GLU A 657 -11.19 9.22 -29.11
CA GLU A 657 -9.71 9.10 -29.08
C GLU A 657 -9.06 8.56 -27.78
N THR A 658 -9.32 7.30 -27.45
CA THR A 658 -8.23 6.40 -26.99
C THR A 658 -8.34 5.05 -27.71
N GLY A 659 -7.74 4.97 -28.91
CA GLY A 659 -7.64 3.74 -29.68
C GLY A 659 -6.58 2.79 -29.09
N LEU A 660 -6.98 1.56 -28.79
CA LEU A 660 -6.06 0.41 -28.69
C LEU A 660 -5.51 0.11 -30.11
N PRO A 661 -4.19 -0.06 -30.29
CA PRO A 661 -3.62 -0.34 -31.60
C PRO A 661 -3.74 -1.84 -31.94
N GLY A 662 -4.36 -2.15 -33.08
CA GLY A 662 -4.41 -3.49 -33.65
C GLY A 662 -5.54 -3.66 -34.67
N ASP A 663 -5.18 -3.68 -35.95
CA ASP A 663 -5.92 -4.15 -37.14
C ASP A 663 -7.19 -3.37 -37.56
N ALA A 664 -6.96 -2.32 -38.37
CA ALA A 664 -7.94 -1.30 -38.76
C ALA A 664 -8.87 -1.64 -39.95
N GLU A 665 -8.96 -2.88 -40.43
CA GLU A 665 -9.82 -3.19 -41.62
C GLU A 665 -10.81 -4.35 -41.45
N ALA A 666 -10.91 -4.95 -40.25
CA ALA A 666 -11.91 -5.99 -39.94
C ALA A 666 -12.76 -5.68 -38.70
N ALA A 667 -12.73 -4.43 -38.20
CA ALA A 667 -13.38 -4.08 -36.95
C ALA A 667 -14.91 -3.95 -37.14
N GLY A 668 -15.64 -4.96 -36.67
CA GLY A 668 -17.09 -4.89 -36.50
C GLY A 668 -17.52 -3.71 -35.60
N PRO A 669 -18.83 -3.56 -35.34
CA PRO A 669 -19.36 -2.45 -34.56
C PRO A 669 -18.64 -2.33 -33.20
N ARG A 670 -18.04 -1.17 -32.91
CA ARG A 670 -17.49 -0.89 -31.58
C ARG A 670 -18.63 -0.58 -30.60
N TRP A 671 -18.78 -1.44 -29.60
CA TRP A 671 -19.70 -1.29 -28.47
C TRP A 671 -19.08 -0.44 -27.37
N THR A 672 -19.88 0.36 -26.67
CA THR A 672 -19.42 1.11 -25.49
C THR A 672 -19.31 0.17 -24.28
N ILE A 673 -18.48 0.54 -23.30
CA ILE A 673 -18.34 -0.24 -22.05
C ILE A 673 -19.70 -0.37 -21.35
N GLN A 674 -20.53 0.68 -21.37
CA GLN A 674 -21.85 0.67 -20.75
C GLN A 674 -22.81 -0.31 -21.44
N GLU A 675 -22.78 -0.42 -22.77
CA GLU A 675 -23.58 -1.38 -23.54
C GLU A 675 -23.19 -2.83 -23.19
N VAL A 676 -21.88 -3.11 -23.17
CA VAL A 676 -21.37 -4.45 -22.83
C VAL A 676 -21.69 -4.80 -21.37
N LEU A 677 -21.47 -3.87 -20.43
CA LEU A 677 -21.76 -4.08 -19.02
C LEU A 677 -23.23 -4.39 -18.77
N ARG A 678 -24.15 -3.70 -19.47
CA ARG A 678 -25.59 -3.94 -19.33
C ARG A 678 -26.00 -5.34 -19.77
N VAL A 679 -25.53 -5.78 -20.93
CA VAL A 679 -25.78 -7.15 -21.42
C VAL A 679 -25.12 -8.18 -20.52
N THR A 680 -23.90 -7.92 -20.05
CA THR A 680 -23.17 -8.81 -19.13
C THR A 680 -23.94 -8.98 -17.82
N ASN A 681 -24.46 -7.91 -17.23
CA ASN A 681 -25.28 -7.95 -16.02
C ASN A 681 -26.61 -8.67 -16.24
N TRP A 682 -27.22 -8.54 -17.42
CA TRP A 682 -28.41 -9.31 -17.78
C TRP A 682 -28.11 -10.82 -17.80
N ILE A 683 -27.00 -11.23 -18.44
CA ILE A 683 -26.55 -12.62 -18.50
C ILE A 683 -26.23 -13.12 -17.08
N ALA A 684 -25.50 -12.35 -16.28
CA ALA A 684 -25.15 -12.72 -14.91
C ALA A 684 -26.41 -13.03 -14.09
N TYR A 685 -27.36 -12.09 -14.10
CA TYR A 685 -28.59 -12.18 -13.33
C TYR A 685 -29.43 -13.41 -13.70
N ASN A 686 -29.73 -13.60 -14.98
CA ASN A 686 -30.59 -14.71 -15.44
C ASN A 686 -29.95 -16.09 -15.29
N ASN A 687 -28.64 -16.14 -15.03
CA ASN A 687 -27.91 -17.40 -14.82
C ASN A 687 -27.48 -17.59 -13.35
N GLY A 688 -28.03 -16.81 -12.41
CA GLY A 688 -27.83 -16.98 -10.97
C GLY A 688 -26.48 -16.50 -10.45
N TYR A 689 -25.89 -15.51 -11.10
CA TYR A 689 -24.67 -14.82 -10.69
C TYR A 689 -24.99 -13.44 -10.07
N ALA A 690 -24.04 -12.90 -9.32
CA ALA A 690 -24.07 -11.52 -8.85
C ALA A 690 -23.91 -10.56 -10.03
N LEU A 691 -24.46 -9.34 -9.91
CA LEU A 691 -24.19 -8.29 -10.89
C LEU A 691 -22.73 -7.84 -10.76
N ILE A 692 -22.10 -7.51 -11.88
CA ILE A 692 -20.77 -6.91 -11.89
C ILE A 692 -20.84 -5.57 -11.15
N GLY A 693 -20.00 -5.44 -10.12
CA GLY A 693 -19.98 -4.28 -9.21
C GLY A 693 -20.81 -4.45 -7.93
N GLN A 694 -21.54 -5.55 -7.76
CA GLN A 694 -22.16 -5.93 -6.48
C GLN A 694 -21.30 -6.93 -5.71
N ASP A 695 -21.39 -6.88 -4.39
CA ASP A 695 -20.62 -7.77 -3.50
C ASP A 695 -21.12 -9.23 -3.65
N ALA A 696 -20.22 -10.13 -4.07
CA ALA A 696 -20.55 -11.52 -4.40
C ALA A 696 -20.85 -12.40 -3.17
N LEU A 697 -20.85 -11.85 -1.94
CA LEU A 697 -21.08 -12.61 -0.71
C LEU A 697 -22.43 -13.36 -0.66
N GLN A 698 -23.42 -13.00 -1.49
CA GLN A 698 -24.75 -13.61 -1.50
C GLN A 698 -25.10 -14.39 -2.79
N SER A 699 -24.26 -14.36 -3.83
CA SER A 699 -24.53 -15.00 -5.13
C SER A 699 -23.25 -15.50 -5.80
N ARG A 700 -23.33 -16.20 -6.93
CA ARG A 700 -22.13 -16.71 -7.63
C ARG A 700 -21.36 -15.55 -8.26
N ASP A 701 -20.04 -15.56 -8.17
CA ASP A 701 -19.20 -14.51 -8.75
C ASP A 701 -19.25 -14.55 -10.29
N PRO A 702 -19.69 -13.47 -10.98
CA PRO A 702 -19.79 -13.43 -12.44
C PRO A 702 -18.43 -13.57 -13.15
N ASP A 703 -17.32 -13.36 -12.45
CA ASP A 703 -15.97 -13.59 -13.01
C ASP A 703 -15.59 -15.08 -13.02
N TRP A 704 -16.35 -15.95 -12.33
CA TRP A 704 -16.08 -17.38 -12.20
C TRP A 704 -17.08 -18.23 -13.00
N ILE A 705 -16.93 -18.21 -14.32
CA ILE A 705 -17.68 -19.08 -15.25
C ILE A 705 -16.79 -20.25 -15.71
N TYR A 706 -17.38 -21.44 -15.84
CA TYR A 706 -16.66 -22.66 -16.20
C TYR A 706 -17.04 -23.14 -17.61
N PRO A 707 -16.12 -23.81 -18.33
CA PRO A 707 -16.46 -24.49 -19.59
C PRO A 707 -17.65 -25.43 -19.40
N ASP A 708 -18.47 -25.56 -20.45
CA ASP A 708 -19.71 -26.36 -20.48
C ASP A 708 -20.89 -25.82 -19.65
N ASN A 709 -20.73 -24.71 -18.92
CA ASN A 709 -21.88 -24.00 -18.37
C ASN A 709 -22.82 -23.58 -19.52
N GLU A 710 -24.14 -23.75 -19.35
CA GLU A 710 -25.15 -23.25 -20.29
C GLU A 710 -25.74 -21.95 -19.76
N PHE A 711 -25.57 -20.86 -20.51
CA PHE A 711 -26.16 -19.57 -20.22
C PHE A 711 -27.36 -19.29 -21.11
N THR A 712 -28.41 -18.74 -20.52
CA THR A 712 -29.52 -18.15 -21.26
C THR A 712 -29.15 -16.71 -21.62
N LEU A 713 -29.20 -16.37 -22.90
CA LEU A 713 -28.91 -15.05 -23.46
C LEU A 713 -30.18 -14.18 -23.55
N PRO A 714 -30.07 -12.86 -23.79
CA PRO A 714 -31.21 -11.94 -23.83
C PRO A 714 -32.34 -12.28 -24.79
N ASP A 715 -32.04 -12.96 -25.89
CA ASP A 715 -33.02 -13.44 -26.88
C ASP A 715 -33.63 -14.81 -26.51
N GLY A 716 -33.28 -15.37 -25.35
CA GLY A 716 -33.68 -16.71 -24.91
C GLY A 716 -32.85 -17.85 -25.51
N SER A 717 -31.88 -17.56 -26.38
CA SER A 717 -30.97 -18.57 -26.90
C SER A 717 -30.04 -19.11 -25.80
N ARG A 718 -29.52 -20.32 -25.99
CA ARG A 718 -28.58 -20.95 -25.06
C ARG A 718 -27.17 -20.84 -25.60
N HIS A 719 -26.25 -20.33 -24.78
CA HIS A 719 -24.82 -20.30 -25.06
C HIS A 719 -24.09 -21.28 -24.14
N ARG A 720 -23.33 -22.20 -24.71
CA ARG A 720 -22.44 -23.07 -23.94
C ARG A 720 -21.06 -22.41 -23.82
N VAL A 721 -20.65 -22.10 -22.59
CA VAL A 721 -19.38 -21.45 -22.29
C VAL A 721 -18.22 -22.31 -22.79
N ARG A 722 -17.37 -21.72 -23.64
CA ARG A 722 -16.15 -22.38 -24.15
C ARG A 722 -14.97 -22.09 -23.23
N GLN A 723 -13.94 -22.93 -23.33
CA GLN A 723 -12.71 -22.72 -22.58
C GLN A 723 -12.07 -21.35 -22.91
N GLY A 724 -11.83 -20.54 -21.88
CA GLY A 724 -11.26 -19.20 -22.00
C GLY A 724 -12.26 -18.09 -22.33
N GLU A 725 -13.57 -18.38 -22.42
CA GLU A 725 -14.59 -17.33 -22.51
C GLU A 725 -14.83 -16.66 -21.16
N SER A 726 -15.03 -15.35 -21.19
CA SER A 726 -15.53 -14.56 -20.06
C SER A 726 -16.95 -14.09 -20.35
N MET A 727 -17.70 -13.72 -19.31
CA MET A 727 -19.07 -13.22 -19.50
C MET A 727 -19.09 -11.93 -20.36
N TRP A 728 -18.06 -11.09 -20.26
CA TRP A 728 -17.83 -9.93 -21.13
C TRP A 728 -17.68 -10.32 -22.61
N ARG A 729 -16.91 -11.38 -22.90
CA ARG A 729 -16.71 -11.86 -24.27
C ARG A 729 -17.99 -12.45 -24.84
N ILE A 730 -18.76 -13.18 -24.02
CA ILE A 730 -20.07 -13.71 -24.40
C ILE A 730 -21.04 -12.57 -24.71
N ALA A 731 -21.12 -11.54 -23.86
CA ALA A 731 -21.95 -10.36 -24.08
C ALA A 731 -21.57 -9.61 -25.36
N THR A 732 -20.27 -9.46 -25.63
CA THR A 732 -19.76 -8.78 -26.83
C THR A 732 -20.09 -9.57 -28.10
N GLY A 733 -19.94 -10.90 -28.06
CA GLY A 733 -20.33 -11.78 -29.17
C GLY A 733 -21.84 -11.72 -29.43
N PHE A 734 -22.65 -11.80 -28.37
CA PHE A 734 -24.10 -11.67 -28.46
C PHE A 734 -24.53 -10.33 -29.09
N LEU A 735 -23.92 -9.21 -28.68
CA LEU A 735 -24.21 -7.90 -29.27
C LEU A 735 -23.91 -7.86 -30.77
N ALA A 736 -22.77 -8.44 -31.18
CA ALA A 736 -22.41 -8.52 -32.59
C ALA A 736 -23.41 -9.35 -33.41
N ASP A 737 -23.77 -10.53 -32.93
CA ASP A 737 -24.69 -11.45 -33.62
C ASP A 737 -26.13 -10.89 -33.66
N MET A 738 -26.59 -10.30 -32.57
CA MET A 738 -27.92 -9.70 -32.48
C MET A 738 -28.03 -8.46 -33.38
N TYR A 739 -26.99 -7.62 -33.45
CA TYR A 739 -26.98 -6.47 -34.35
C TYR A 739 -27.04 -6.92 -35.82
N ALA A 740 -26.17 -7.87 -36.20
CA ALA A 740 -26.11 -8.41 -37.56
C ALA A 740 -27.45 -9.04 -38.02
N SER A 741 -28.21 -9.63 -37.09
CA SER A 741 -29.50 -10.26 -37.38
C SER A 741 -30.70 -9.30 -37.33
N SER A 742 -30.63 -8.24 -36.53
CA SER A 742 -31.77 -7.33 -36.29
C SER A 742 -32.20 -6.48 -37.49
N ARG A 743 -31.28 -6.21 -38.43
CA ARG A 743 -31.43 -5.20 -39.50
C ARG A 743 -31.78 -3.78 -38.98
N MET A 744 -31.60 -3.52 -37.68
CA MET A 744 -31.81 -2.20 -37.11
C MET A 744 -30.65 -1.29 -37.50
N GLU A 745 -30.94 -0.01 -37.68
CA GLU A 745 -29.88 1.00 -37.75
C GLU A 745 -29.14 1.06 -36.40
N ARG A 746 -27.86 1.46 -36.45
CA ARG A 746 -26.99 1.42 -35.25
C ARG A 746 -27.59 2.18 -34.06
N GLU A 747 -28.21 3.32 -34.31
CA GLU A 747 -28.82 4.15 -33.26
C GLU A 747 -30.08 3.50 -32.66
N GLU A 748 -30.93 2.90 -33.50
CA GLU A 748 -32.10 2.15 -33.04
C GLU A 748 -31.68 0.95 -32.20
N PHE A 749 -30.66 0.22 -32.62
CA PHE A 749 -30.13 -0.90 -31.86
C PHE A 749 -29.56 -0.47 -30.50
N ARG A 750 -28.84 0.65 -30.44
CA ARG A 750 -28.36 1.22 -29.17
C ARG A 750 -29.51 1.63 -28.26
N ALA A 751 -30.55 2.25 -28.80
CA ALA A 751 -31.76 2.59 -28.05
C ALA A 751 -32.44 1.32 -27.51
N PHE A 752 -32.48 0.24 -28.30
CA PHE A 752 -32.97 -1.06 -27.87
C PHE A 752 -32.15 -1.63 -26.69
N ILE A 753 -30.82 -1.62 -26.74
CA ILE A 753 -29.96 -2.02 -25.60
C ILE A 753 -30.19 -1.13 -24.37
N LYS A 754 -30.38 0.19 -24.57
CA LYS A 754 -30.72 1.14 -23.51
C LYS A 754 -32.11 0.89 -22.89
N ASN A 755 -32.96 0.12 -23.52
CA ASN A 755 -34.27 -0.26 -22.99
C ASN A 755 -34.31 -1.71 -22.46
N LEU A 756 -33.19 -2.44 -22.54
CA LEU A 756 -33.06 -3.78 -21.97
C LEU A 756 -33.07 -3.69 -20.43
N ASP A 757 -34.24 -3.86 -19.83
CA ASP A 757 -34.43 -3.78 -18.38
C ASP A 757 -34.39 -5.17 -17.74
N TYR A 758 -33.28 -5.51 -17.10
CA TYR A 758 -33.15 -6.76 -16.34
C TYR A 758 -34.00 -6.74 -15.05
N THR A 759 -34.50 -5.58 -14.60
CA THR A 759 -35.31 -5.46 -13.38
C THR A 759 -36.79 -5.79 -13.56
N GLN A 760 -37.34 -5.70 -14.78
CA GLN A 760 -38.70 -6.19 -15.05
C GLN A 760 -38.81 -7.71 -14.89
N THR A 761 -37.77 -8.45 -15.29
CA THR A 761 -37.68 -9.90 -15.10
C THR A 761 -37.59 -10.27 -13.61
N VAL A 762 -36.88 -9.46 -12.80
CA VAL A 762 -36.80 -9.60 -11.33
C VAL A 762 -38.17 -9.46 -10.66
N ARG A 763 -39.01 -8.52 -11.11
CA ARG A 763 -40.36 -8.32 -10.55
C ARG A 763 -41.28 -9.49 -10.88
N GLN A 764 -41.30 -9.93 -12.14
CA GLN A 764 -42.17 -11.04 -12.56
C GLN A 764 -41.81 -12.37 -11.89
N TRP A 765 -40.54 -12.58 -11.54
CA TRP A 765 -40.10 -13.81 -10.86
C TRP A 765 -40.28 -13.79 -9.35
N ASN A 766 -40.19 -12.62 -8.70
CA ASN A 766 -40.54 -12.48 -7.27
C ASN A 766 -42.06 -12.48 -7.02
N GLU A 767 -42.86 -12.25 -8.08
CA GLU A 767 -44.32 -12.36 -8.05
C GLU A 767 -44.83 -13.79 -8.37
N GLN A 768 -43.96 -14.69 -8.85
CA GLN A 768 -44.22 -16.13 -9.04
C GLN A 768 -43.66 -16.94 -7.87
#